data_AF-A0A933JMY1-F1
#
_entry.id   AF-A0A933JMY1-F1
#
_cell.length_a   1.000
_cell.length_b   1.000
_cell.length_c   1.000
_cell.angle_alpha   90.00
_cell.angle_beta   90.00
_cell.angle_gamma   90.00
#
_symmetry.space_group_name_H-M   'P 1'
#
loop_
_entity.id
_entity.type
_entity.pdbx_description
1 polymer ?
#
loop_
_entity_poly.entity_id
_entity_poly.type
_entity_poly.pdbx_seq_one_letter_code
_entity_poly.pdbx_strand_id
1 'polypeptide(L)'
;MRFLDGKRLEVRDDRLLVFEPTRVLALRAWPDPGIWTGPDLDRCSLPCHLRLGLSEIEELAHGGDEEVAGPCARLLAPIPETVRATLERLPEHTWRLLRLVWEEPSAVDLVSTNLALAFAIACRADLKTRLEGASWLSASELLSMKRKKAAAWLEFPPNEGSVRALARLTPEATHLRGILRLRTLLASPEPRVQKKLTHTYRINAEVLEIISDAELEPLVTPRLLDQLSEIRSSGTHVADRIRRVRHEYQELVASRRGGTFPVLTSLDDLVGLASEAGLVAKKEEALRSRNDPRLAFPPPPVPGADHIEPLDDLEDLIDEGIAQENCAGDYAVFVRTGRLYVYRVLEPERCTLSIAGLGGVWRVDQLRRRRNLLPESPATRRVIERWLKDHAQRRVPVPSPNEGSIATETRLPSPVAHSKARRSAPRPERLSSDEMLLRKDLRFEAGRLWIFDRTRNLSLRAWPDPEISVHVDGRAHATSLRLGLTSIKEVADGADPRRAEACLQLLESIPERIRRPVVPFRELAWPVLRLVHEAPNALSLLAANPALGFALACRAHLPASTAPSGDVRALLELPPHELAALLGFSPKASRLFQRLVPPSVSLANLRRLDELAKTEGRLQLLLDRVPRINDDVLEILSNETISRLVDPAFLDDVALIEDSGPPVAGRILEAIRDATIAEPNASLPVLRTLRDLERWIDRLEVDLARASPRLLDASSLDFPPPPFPGDGNIEPLSSFSALVSAAEAGQIRWAQVQGGSVVAGLSYVYRMTYPGYRLLILYQHEGRWRLTQLLGQGHDRGSPPTRKEAKAIKPWLRQHRIGDAVFDGPMTRW
;
A
#
# COMPACT_ATOMS: atom_id res chain seq x y z
N MET A 1 13.65 -10.20 29.48
CA MET A 1 12.97 -8.96 28.99
C MET A 1 13.13 -8.82 27.48
N ARG A 2 12.05 -8.60 26.70
CA ARG A 2 12.14 -8.44 25.22
C ARG A 2 11.27 -7.33 24.67
N PHE A 3 11.67 -6.78 23.51
CA PHE A 3 10.88 -5.83 22.71
C PHE A 3 10.36 -6.51 21.43
N LEU A 4 9.03 -6.64 21.28
CA LEU A 4 8.35 -7.08 20.06
C LEU A 4 7.59 -5.89 19.48
N ASP A 5 7.91 -5.45 18.26
CA ASP A 5 7.32 -4.23 17.66
C ASP A 5 7.36 -2.99 18.57
N GLY A 6 8.45 -2.82 19.32
CA GLY A 6 8.60 -1.74 20.30
C GLY A 6 7.83 -1.95 21.61
N LYS A 7 7.19 -3.10 21.82
CA LYS A 7 6.48 -3.46 23.06
C LYS A 7 7.33 -4.32 23.96
N ARG A 8 7.49 -3.95 25.23
CA ARG A 8 8.23 -4.74 26.21
C ARG A 8 7.35 -5.90 26.72
N LEU A 9 7.89 -7.12 26.80
CA LEU A 9 7.22 -8.29 27.37
C LEU A 9 7.90 -8.71 28.68
N GLU A 10 7.13 -8.96 29.72
CA GLU A 10 7.57 -9.47 31.03
C GLU A 10 6.55 -10.49 31.53
N VAL A 11 7.00 -11.47 32.31
CA VAL A 11 6.08 -12.42 32.93
C VAL A 11 6.19 -12.27 34.44
N ARG A 12 5.04 -12.05 35.08
CA ARG A 12 4.96 -11.82 36.52
C ARG A 12 3.69 -12.43 37.07
N ASP A 13 3.81 -13.23 38.12
CA ASP A 13 2.68 -13.87 38.84
C ASP A 13 1.69 -14.59 37.90
N ASP A 14 2.22 -15.43 36.99
CA ASP A 14 1.47 -16.14 35.92
C ASP A 14 0.71 -15.24 34.94
N ARG A 15 1.16 -13.99 34.78
CA ARG A 15 0.65 -13.06 33.78
C ARG A 15 1.73 -12.70 32.78
N LEU A 16 1.36 -12.65 31.50
CA LEU A 16 2.18 -12.04 30.45
C LEU A 16 1.86 -10.56 30.40
N LEU A 17 2.77 -9.73 30.89
CA LEU A 17 2.70 -8.27 30.84
C LEU A 17 3.25 -7.77 29.49
N VAL A 18 2.40 -7.11 28.71
CA VAL A 18 2.75 -6.44 27.47
C VAL A 18 2.77 -4.93 27.72
N PHE A 19 3.96 -4.38 27.82
CA PHE A 19 4.23 -2.95 27.95
C PHE A 19 4.22 -2.31 26.57
N GLU A 20 3.12 -1.64 26.25
CA GLU A 20 3.06 -0.68 25.15
C GLU A 20 3.58 0.68 25.63
N PRO A 21 3.99 1.60 24.73
CA PRO A 21 4.55 2.90 25.11
C PRO A 21 3.69 3.71 26.09
N THR A 22 2.38 3.46 26.13
CA THR A 22 1.42 4.23 26.92
C THR A 22 0.62 3.39 27.92
N ARG A 23 0.85 2.08 28.03
CA ARG A 23 0.09 1.20 28.94
C ARG A 23 0.74 -0.15 29.15
N VAL A 24 0.43 -0.77 30.28
CA VAL A 24 0.78 -2.17 30.56
C VAL A 24 -0.48 -3.02 30.46
N LEU A 25 -0.42 -4.06 29.64
CA LEU A 25 -1.49 -5.01 29.42
C LEU A 25 -1.10 -6.30 30.15
N ALA A 26 -1.85 -6.72 31.15
CA ALA A 26 -1.63 -8.02 31.78
C ALA A 26 -2.57 -9.05 31.13
N LEU A 27 -1.99 -10.07 30.50
CA LEU A 27 -2.69 -11.25 30.00
C LEU A 27 -2.59 -12.34 31.06
N ARG A 28 -3.73 -12.87 31.50
CA ARG A 28 -3.79 -14.01 32.42
C ARG A 28 -3.92 -15.32 31.66
N ALA A 29 -3.32 -16.38 32.21
CA ALA A 29 -3.53 -17.74 31.75
C ALA A 29 -5.03 -18.11 31.79
N TRP A 30 -5.47 -18.87 30.80
CA TRP A 30 -6.73 -19.60 30.91
C TRP A 30 -6.68 -20.46 32.19
N PRO A 31 -7.72 -20.49 33.03
CA PRO A 31 -9.10 -20.12 32.77
C PRO A 31 -9.46 -18.63 32.75
N ASP A 32 -8.67 -17.65 33.15
CA ASP A 32 -9.16 -16.26 33.22
C ASP A 32 -8.61 -15.39 32.07
N PRO A 33 -8.98 -15.62 30.78
CA PRO A 33 -8.44 -14.84 29.67
C PRO A 33 -9.00 -13.42 29.72
N GLY A 34 -8.26 -12.53 30.37
CA GLY A 34 -8.55 -11.10 30.46
C GLY A 34 -7.34 -10.28 30.06
N ILE A 35 -7.58 -9.24 29.27
CA ILE A 35 -6.62 -8.15 29.06
C ILE A 35 -6.94 -7.07 30.09
N TRP A 36 -6.04 -6.87 31.04
CA TRP A 36 -6.14 -5.82 32.04
C TRP A 36 -5.22 -4.66 31.68
N THR A 37 -5.73 -3.43 31.59
CA THR A 37 -4.89 -2.23 31.43
C THR A 37 -4.73 -1.53 32.78
N GLY A 38 -3.50 -1.42 33.30
CA GLY A 38 -3.19 -0.63 34.50
C GLY A 38 -3.45 0.88 34.31
N PRO A 39 -3.53 1.68 35.40
CA PRO A 39 -2.49 1.73 36.43
C PRO A 39 -2.89 1.17 37.81
N ASP A 40 -4.18 1.14 38.13
CA ASP A 40 -4.84 0.50 39.28
C ASP A 40 -6.26 0.13 38.81
N LEU A 41 -6.67 -1.13 39.01
CA LEU A 41 -7.66 -1.83 38.19
C LEU A 41 -9.06 -1.90 38.85
N ASP A 42 -10.06 -1.17 38.34
CA ASP A 42 -11.47 -1.45 38.71
C ASP A 42 -12.57 -1.11 37.68
N ARG A 43 -12.25 -0.71 36.45
CA ARG A 43 -13.27 -0.53 35.38
C ARG A 43 -12.75 -1.00 34.02
N CYS A 44 -12.99 -2.28 33.71
CA CYS A 44 -12.55 -2.92 32.47
C CYS A 44 -13.52 -2.69 31.31
N SER A 45 -13.16 -1.80 30.37
CA SER A 45 -13.52 -1.93 28.96
C SER A 45 -12.34 -2.56 28.24
N LEU A 46 -12.46 -3.81 27.78
CA LEU A 46 -11.42 -4.49 27.00
C LEU A 46 -11.01 -3.60 25.82
N PRO A 47 -9.74 -3.17 25.70
CA PRO A 47 -9.28 -2.50 24.50
C PRO A 47 -9.41 -3.49 23.35
N CYS A 48 -10.35 -3.26 22.44
CA CYS A 48 -10.53 -4.04 21.22
C CYS A 48 -9.31 -3.99 20.27
N HIS A 49 -8.29 -3.21 20.63
CA HIS A 49 -7.11 -2.91 19.83
C HIS A 49 -5.84 -3.63 20.29
N LEU A 50 -5.93 -4.65 21.16
CA LEU A 50 -4.75 -5.48 21.40
C LEU A 50 -4.36 -6.11 20.06
N ARG A 51 -3.31 -5.57 19.45
CA ARG A 51 -2.76 -6.08 18.19
C ARG A 51 -2.04 -7.41 18.39
N LEU A 52 -1.80 -7.82 19.64
CA LEU A 52 -1.17 -9.09 19.94
C LEU A 52 -2.14 -10.25 19.62
N GLY A 53 -1.93 -10.91 18.48
CA GLY A 53 -2.72 -12.05 18.02
C GLY A 53 -2.37 -13.34 18.77
N LEU A 54 -3.28 -14.32 18.75
CA LEU A 54 -2.95 -15.68 19.25
C LEU A 54 -1.76 -16.27 18.51
N SER A 55 -1.70 -16.08 17.19
CA SER A 55 -0.59 -16.53 16.36
C SER A 55 0.75 -16.00 16.87
N GLU A 56 0.86 -14.70 17.17
CA GLU A 56 2.09 -14.10 17.68
C GLU A 56 2.49 -14.68 19.04
N ILE A 57 1.53 -14.97 19.93
CA ILE A 57 1.81 -15.66 21.20
C ILE A 57 2.27 -17.09 20.96
N GLU A 58 1.72 -17.80 19.98
CA GLU A 58 2.22 -19.12 19.61
C GLU A 58 3.64 -19.04 19.04
N GLU A 59 3.95 -18.06 18.21
CA GLU A 59 5.30 -17.86 17.71
C GLU A 59 6.29 -17.62 18.85
N LEU A 60 5.88 -16.84 19.85
CA LEU A 60 6.65 -16.62 21.07
C LEU A 60 6.79 -17.89 21.92
N ALA A 61 5.73 -18.70 22.02
CA ALA A 61 5.73 -19.97 22.75
C ALA A 61 6.67 -21.01 22.15
N HIS A 62 6.88 -20.97 20.83
CA HIS A 62 7.81 -21.86 20.11
C HIS A 62 9.19 -21.22 19.86
N GLY A 63 9.41 -19.98 20.30
CA GLY A 63 10.69 -19.28 20.15
C GLY A 63 11.76 -19.80 21.11
N GLY A 64 13.04 -19.71 20.73
CA GLY A 64 14.17 -20.22 21.53
C GLY A 64 14.55 -19.39 22.77
N ASP A 65 13.63 -18.60 23.33
CA ASP A 65 13.86 -17.79 24.54
C ASP A 65 13.00 -18.30 25.68
N GLU A 66 13.60 -19.11 26.56
CA GLU A 66 12.88 -19.81 27.64
C GLU A 66 12.12 -18.85 28.58
N GLU A 67 12.59 -17.61 28.76
CA GLU A 67 11.92 -16.61 29.62
C GLU A 67 10.53 -16.22 29.11
N VAL A 68 10.32 -16.24 27.79
CA VAL A 68 9.05 -15.83 27.15
C VAL A 68 8.27 -17.04 26.64
N ALA A 69 8.98 -18.05 26.12
CA ALA A 69 8.38 -19.24 25.54
C ALA A 69 7.59 -20.04 26.57
N GLY A 70 8.16 -20.29 27.75
CA GLY A 70 7.49 -21.04 28.81
C GLY A 70 6.16 -20.39 29.25
N PRO A 71 6.14 -19.09 29.56
CA PRO A 71 4.91 -18.38 29.90
C PRO A 71 3.88 -18.32 28.77
N CYS A 72 4.29 -18.09 27.52
CA CYS A 72 3.37 -18.12 26.37
C CYS A 72 2.81 -19.53 26.17
N ALA A 73 3.62 -20.58 26.30
CA ALA A 73 3.17 -21.96 26.25
C ALA A 73 2.19 -22.29 27.38
N ARG A 74 2.44 -21.84 28.61
CA ARG A 74 1.50 -21.99 29.75
C ARG A 74 0.20 -21.22 29.55
N LEU A 75 0.24 -20.05 28.91
CA LEU A 75 -0.93 -19.26 28.56
C LEU A 75 -1.81 -19.99 27.52
N LEU A 76 -1.19 -20.66 26.55
CA LEU A 76 -1.88 -21.34 25.44
C LEU A 76 -2.33 -22.76 25.78
N ALA A 77 -1.56 -23.50 26.58
CA ALA A 77 -1.78 -24.92 26.88
C ALA A 77 -3.22 -25.26 27.32
N PRO A 78 -3.92 -24.43 28.12
CA PRO A 78 -5.28 -24.77 28.56
C PRO A 78 -6.35 -24.44 27.52
N ILE A 79 -6.03 -23.69 26.45
CA ILE A 79 -6.97 -23.38 25.37
C ILE A 79 -7.08 -24.61 24.46
N PRO A 80 -8.29 -25.16 24.23
CA PRO A 80 -8.47 -26.30 23.33
C PRO A 80 -7.87 -26.04 21.95
N GLU A 81 -7.10 -26.99 21.43
CA GLU A 81 -6.39 -26.86 20.16
C GLU A 81 -7.31 -26.47 18.99
N THR A 82 -8.53 -27.02 18.98
CA THR A 82 -9.54 -26.70 17.95
C THR A 82 -9.99 -25.24 18.00
N VAL A 83 -10.14 -24.68 19.20
CA VAL A 83 -10.47 -23.26 19.40
C VAL A 83 -9.29 -22.40 18.95
N ARG A 84 -8.07 -22.75 19.39
CA ARG A 84 -6.84 -22.02 19.09
C ARG A 84 -6.58 -21.91 17.58
N ALA A 85 -6.56 -23.06 16.88
CA ALA A 85 -6.35 -23.13 15.44
C ALA A 85 -7.43 -22.39 14.63
N THR A 86 -8.65 -22.29 15.16
CA THR A 86 -9.75 -21.52 14.55
C THR A 86 -9.55 -20.02 14.75
N LEU A 87 -9.20 -19.63 15.97
CA LEU A 87 -9.06 -18.25 16.41
C LEU A 87 -7.78 -17.56 15.91
N GLU A 88 -6.70 -18.30 15.68
CA GLU A 88 -5.46 -17.82 15.03
C GLU A 88 -5.69 -17.23 13.65
N ARG A 89 -6.72 -17.70 12.95
CA ARG A 89 -7.04 -17.25 11.58
C ARG A 89 -7.90 -15.99 11.55
N LEU A 90 -8.35 -15.51 12.71
CA LEU A 90 -9.12 -14.27 12.80
C LEU A 90 -8.18 -13.06 12.72
N PRO A 91 -8.53 -12.03 11.94
CA PRO A 91 -7.69 -10.84 11.80
C PRO A 91 -7.73 -9.89 13.00
N GLU A 92 -8.75 -10.01 13.87
CA GLU A 92 -8.98 -9.13 15.03
C GLU A 92 -9.93 -9.76 16.07
N HIS A 93 -10.00 -9.16 17.26
CA HIS A 93 -10.93 -9.48 18.37
C HIS A 93 -10.90 -10.92 18.92
N THR A 94 -9.83 -11.66 18.66
CA THR A 94 -9.60 -13.03 19.15
C THR A 94 -9.85 -13.18 20.65
N TRP A 95 -9.44 -12.19 21.45
CA TRP A 95 -9.60 -12.19 22.91
C TRP A 95 -11.04 -12.09 23.39
N ARG A 96 -11.92 -11.40 22.65
CA ARG A 96 -13.35 -11.34 23.01
C ARG A 96 -14.02 -12.70 22.82
N LEU A 97 -13.61 -13.45 21.79
CA LEU A 97 -14.06 -14.81 21.56
C LEU A 97 -13.50 -15.78 22.60
N LEU A 98 -12.22 -15.67 22.95
CA LEU A 98 -11.65 -16.47 24.05
C LEU A 98 -12.40 -16.23 25.36
N ARG A 99 -12.68 -14.96 25.69
CA ARG A 99 -13.49 -14.62 26.86
C ARG A 99 -14.90 -15.20 26.80
N LEU A 100 -15.55 -15.14 25.64
CA LEU A 100 -16.87 -15.77 25.45
C LEU A 100 -16.81 -17.29 25.71
N VAL A 101 -15.83 -17.98 25.12
CA VAL A 101 -15.64 -19.43 25.29
C VAL A 101 -15.31 -19.80 26.73
N TRP A 102 -14.63 -18.90 27.44
CA TRP A 102 -14.34 -19.07 28.85
C TRP A 102 -15.59 -18.93 29.72
N GLU A 103 -16.28 -17.79 29.62
CA GLU A 103 -17.48 -17.50 30.41
C GLU A 103 -18.58 -18.53 30.13
N GLU A 104 -18.66 -18.99 28.88
CA GLU A 104 -19.68 -19.92 28.41
C GLU A 104 -19.04 -21.09 27.63
N PRO A 105 -18.67 -22.20 28.30
CA PRO A 105 -18.06 -23.35 27.64
C PRO A 105 -18.89 -23.95 26.50
N SER A 106 -20.21 -23.73 26.52
CA SER A 106 -21.13 -24.10 25.43
C SER A 106 -20.82 -23.39 24.10
N ALA A 107 -20.12 -22.25 24.13
CA ALA A 107 -19.71 -21.51 22.95
C ALA A 107 -18.64 -22.23 22.10
N VAL A 108 -17.93 -23.23 22.66
CA VAL A 108 -16.93 -24.03 21.91
C VAL A 108 -17.56 -24.68 20.67
N ASP A 109 -18.76 -25.26 20.82
CA ASP A 109 -19.50 -25.87 19.70
C ASP A 109 -19.86 -24.81 18.65
N LEU A 110 -20.28 -23.62 19.08
CA LEU A 110 -20.65 -22.54 18.18
C LEU A 110 -19.43 -21.98 17.43
N VAL A 111 -18.28 -21.82 18.09
CA VAL A 111 -17.03 -21.40 17.44
C VAL A 111 -16.63 -22.39 16.35
N SER A 112 -16.79 -23.68 16.62
CA SER A 112 -16.43 -24.76 15.69
C SER A 112 -17.41 -24.89 14.51
N THR A 113 -18.71 -24.63 14.73
CA THR A 113 -19.76 -24.86 13.73
C THR A 113 -20.24 -23.58 13.03
N ASN A 114 -20.10 -22.40 13.65
CA ASN A 114 -20.51 -21.10 13.13
C ASN A 114 -19.71 -19.96 13.80
N LEU A 115 -18.42 -19.88 13.45
CA LEU A 115 -17.49 -18.88 13.98
C LEU A 115 -18.01 -17.44 13.89
N ALA A 116 -18.64 -17.06 12.77
CA ALA A 116 -19.15 -15.71 12.58
C ALA A 116 -20.30 -15.35 13.54
N LEU A 117 -21.19 -16.30 13.86
CA LEU A 117 -22.24 -16.08 14.85
C LEU A 117 -21.65 -16.00 16.27
N ALA A 118 -20.69 -16.86 16.61
CA ALA A 118 -19.97 -16.77 17.89
C ALA A 118 -19.26 -15.41 18.02
N PHE A 119 -18.57 -14.96 16.96
CA PHE A 119 -17.92 -13.65 16.89
C PHE A 119 -18.92 -12.52 17.10
N ALA A 120 -20.08 -12.60 16.45
CA ALA A 120 -21.13 -11.60 16.58
C ALA A 120 -21.72 -11.54 18.01
N ILE A 121 -21.86 -12.68 18.70
CA ILE A 121 -22.25 -12.71 20.12
C ILE A 121 -21.17 -12.10 21.02
N ALA A 122 -19.90 -12.40 20.74
CA ALA A 122 -18.75 -11.81 21.45
C ALA A 122 -18.67 -10.29 21.26
N CYS A 123 -19.06 -9.78 20.08
CA CYS A 123 -19.08 -8.35 19.73
C CYS A 123 -20.49 -7.74 19.78
N ARG A 124 -21.41 -8.32 20.57
CA ARG A 124 -22.82 -7.86 20.64
C ARG A 124 -22.97 -6.38 20.99
N ALA A 125 -22.09 -5.85 21.83
CA ALA A 125 -22.03 -4.43 22.21
C ALA A 125 -21.74 -3.51 21.02
N ASP A 126 -20.91 -3.95 20.08
CA ASP A 126 -20.53 -3.13 18.92
C ASP A 126 -21.49 -3.31 17.75
N LEU A 127 -22.18 -4.45 17.67
CA LEU A 127 -23.13 -4.75 16.57
C LEU A 127 -24.52 -4.17 16.81
N LYS A 128 -24.98 -4.13 18.06
CA LYS A 128 -26.33 -3.69 18.39
C LYS A 128 -26.35 -2.18 18.60
N THR A 129 -26.74 -1.46 17.55
CA THR A 129 -26.75 0.01 17.55
C THR A 129 -28.00 0.61 18.19
N ARG A 130 -29.09 -0.17 18.30
CA ARG A 130 -30.38 0.27 18.85
C ARG A 130 -30.72 -0.45 20.16
N LEU A 131 -30.65 0.27 21.27
CA LEU A 131 -31.05 -0.22 22.61
C LEU A 131 -32.26 0.50 23.21
N GLU A 132 -33.04 1.22 22.41
CA GLU A 132 -34.27 1.84 22.91
C GLU A 132 -35.32 0.75 23.24
N GLY A 133 -35.35 0.34 24.51
CA GLY A 133 -36.40 -0.49 25.10
C GLY A 133 -36.19 -2.02 25.11
N ALA A 134 -35.13 -2.56 24.49
CA ALA A 134 -34.85 -3.99 24.54
C ALA A 134 -33.93 -4.34 25.72
N SER A 135 -34.31 -5.35 26.52
CA SER A 135 -33.44 -5.91 27.57
C SER A 135 -32.11 -6.37 26.97
N TRP A 136 -31.00 -6.01 27.62
CA TRP A 136 -29.68 -6.48 27.25
C TRP A 136 -29.56 -7.96 27.57
N LEU A 137 -29.49 -8.80 26.55
CA LEU A 137 -29.25 -10.23 26.75
C LEU A 137 -27.77 -10.47 27.03
N SER A 138 -27.52 -11.27 28.05
CA SER A 138 -26.22 -11.85 28.33
C SER A 138 -25.76 -12.78 27.19
N ALA A 139 -24.47 -13.10 27.18
CA ALA A 139 -23.93 -14.07 26.24
C ALA A 139 -24.59 -15.45 26.44
N SER A 140 -24.75 -15.89 27.68
CA SER A 140 -25.42 -17.16 28.03
C SER A 140 -26.83 -17.25 27.46
N GLU A 141 -27.64 -16.19 27.65
CA GLU A 141 -29.00 -16.15 27.10
C GLU A 141 -29.00 -16.28 25.57
N LEU A 142 -28.11 -15.57 24.87
CA LEU A 142 -27.99 -15.67 23.42
C LEU A 142 -27.53 -17.06 22.95
N LEU A 143 -26.63 -17.71 23.69
CA LEU A 143 -26.15 -19.06 23.38
C LEU A 143 -27.23 -20.13 23.64
N SER A 144 -28.10 -19.91 24.62
CA SER A 144 -29.24 -20.80 24.92
C SER A 144 -30.38 -20.69 23.88
N MET A 145 -30.43 -19.60 23.12
CA MET A 145 -31.42 -19.41 22.08
C MET A 145 -31.16 -20.30 20.85
N LYS A 146 -32.23 -20.62 20.11
CA LYS A 146 -32.08 -21.15 18.74
C LYS A 146 -31.24 -20.15 17.92
N ARG A 147 -30.24 -20.63 17.16
CA ARG A 147 -29.29 -19.80 16.38
C ARG A 147 -29.97 -18.72 15.53
N LYS A 148 -31.12 -19.04 14.91
CA LYS A 148 -31.97 -18.11 14.16
C LYS A 148 -32.47 -16.93 15.01
N LYS A 149 -32.88 -17.18 16.26
CA LYS A 149 -33.33 -16.13 17.20
C LYS A 149 -32.15 -15.28 17.69
N ALA A 150 -31.01 -15.91 17.98
CA ALA A 150 -29.79 -15.17 18.37
C ALA A 150 -29.31 -14.24 17.23
N ALA A 151 -29.28 -14.73 15.99
CA ALA A 151 -28.96 -13.92 14.82
C ALA A 151 -29.94 -12.76 14.64
N ALA A 152 -31.24 -13.00 14.82
CA ALA A 152 -32.27 -11.96 14.77
C ALA A 152 -32.05 -10.86 15.83
N TRP A 153 -31.69 -11.25 17.05
CA TRP A 153 -31.39 -10.30 18.14
C TRP A 153 -30.18 -9.42 17.82
N LEU A 154 -29.22 -9.96 17.05
CA LEU A 154 -28.03 -9.29 16.51
C LEU A 154 -28.31 -8.49 15.21
N GLU A 155 -29.58 -8.26 14.89
CA GLU A 155 -30.07 -7.50 13.73
C GLU A 155 -29.82 -8.16 12.37
N PHE A 156 -29.60 -9.48 12.33
CA PHE A 156 -29.66 -10.25 11.07
C PHE A 156 -31.12 -10.60 10.73
N PRO A 157 -31.46 -10.82 9.45
CA PRO A 157 -32.78 -11.31 9.09
C PRO A 157 -33.12 -12.62 9.83
N PRO A 158 -34.33 -12.75 10.39
CA PRO A 158 -34.73 -13.91 11.18
C PRO A 158 -35.08 -15.11 10.29
N ASN A 159 -34.11 -15.65 9.55
CA ASN A 159 -34.28 -16.82 8.68
C ASN A 159 -33.05 -17.76 8.71
N GLU A 160 -33.25 -19.02 8.32
CA GLU A 160 -32.16 -20.03 8.27
C GLU A 160 -31.10 -19.71 7.20
N GLY A 161 -31.45 -18.89 6.19
CA GLY A 161 -30.50 -18.40 5.19
C GLY A 161 -29.40 -17.54 5.82
N SER A 162 -29.75 -16.64 6.73
CA SER A 162 -28.79 -15.78 7.44
C SER A 162 -27.86 -16.58 8.34
N VAL A 163 -28.38 -17.59 9.07
CA VAL A 163 -27.55 -18.47 9.92
C VAL A 163 -26.57 -19.28 9.06
N ARG A 164 -27.03 -19.82 7.91
CA ARG A 164 -26.18 -20.55 6.96
C ARG A 164 -25.15 -19.65 6.27
N ALA A 165 -25.49 -18.39 5.98
CA ALA A 165 -24.55 -17.42 5.43
C ALA A 165 -23.43 -17.09 6.44
N LEU A 166 -23.78 -16.87 7.70
CA LEU A 166 -22.80 -16.69 8.79
C LEU A 166 -21.87 -17.92 8.91
N ALA A 167 -22.44 -19.14 8.86
CA ALA A 167 -21.65 -20.37 8.96
C ALA A 167 -20.67 -20.59 7.80
N ARG A 168 -20.91 -19.97 6.63
CA ARG A 168 -20.02 -20.05 5.46
C ARG A 168 -18.93 -18.98 5.43
N LEU A 169 -18.98 -18.00 6.34
CA LEU A 169 -17.99 -16.94 6.42
C LEU A 169 -16.63 -17.52 6.85
N THR A 170 -15.57 -17.24 6.11
CA THR A 170 -14.24 -17.75 6.49
C THR A 170 -13.69 -16.97 7.70
N PRO A 171 -12.76 -17.55 8.49
CA PRO A 171 -12.14 -16.86 9.62
C PRO A 171 -11.50 -15.51 9.21
N GLU A 172 -10.85 -15.47 8.05
CA GLU A 172 -10.17 -14.27 7.55
C GLU A 172 -11.17 -13.13 7.22
N ALA A 173 -12.42 -13.50 6.88
CA ALA A 173 -13.52 -12.57 6.64
C ALA A 173 -14.35 -12.26 7.90
N THR A 174 -14.09 -12.97 9.01
CA THR A 174 -14.83 -12.84 10.27
C THR A 174 -14.21 -11.73 11.12
N HIS A 175 -14.56 -10.50 10.77
CA HIS A 175 -14.14 -9.28 11.46
C HIS A 175 -15.30 -8.29 11.51
N LEU A 176 -15.25 -7.24 12.34
CA LEU A 176 -16.45 -6.43 12.62
C LEU A 176 -17.04 -5.82 11.34
N ARG A 177 -16.19 -5.27 10.47
CA ARG A 177 -16.60 -4.73 9.16
C ARG A 177 -17.15 -5.81 8.22
N GLY A 178 -16.59 -7.02 8.21
CA GLY A 178 -17.08 -8.14 7.40
C GLY A 178 -18.48 -8.60 7.83
N ILE A 179 -18.70 -8.72 9.14
CA ILE A 179 -19.99 -9.07 9.75
C ILE A 179 -21.05 -8.01 9.44
N LEU A 180 -20.72 -6.73 9.59
CA LEU A 180 -21.63 -5.62 9.27
C LEU A 180 -21.99 -5.56 7.78
N ARG A 181 -21.01 -5.81 6.89
CA ARG A 181 -21.25 -5.93 5.44
C ARG A 181 -22.21 -7.08 5.14
N LEU A 182 -21.94 -8.27 5.67
CA LEU A 182 -22.80 -9.44 5.48
C LEU A 182 -24.22 -9.19 6.00
N ARG A 183 -24.36 -8.56 7.17
CA ARG A 183 -25.66 -8.17 7.74
C ARG A 183 -26.44 -7.27 6.78
N THR A 184 -25.79 -6.25 6.24
CA THR A 184 -26.37 -5.31 5.27
C THR A 184 -26.81 -6.03 3.99
N LEU A 185 -25.97 -6.93 3.47
CA LEU A 185 -26.28 -7.73 2.27
C LEU A 185 -27.48 -8.65 2.47
N LEU A 186 -27.58 -9.30 3.64
CA LEU A 186 -28.69 -10.18 3.97
C LEU A 186 -29.99 -9.40 4.25
N ALA A 187 -29.89 -8.18 4.77
CA ALA A 187 -31.02 -7.29 4.98
C ALA A 187 -31.46 -6.56 3.69
N SER A 188 -30.66 -6.61 2.63
CA SER A 188 -30.98 -5.97 1.36
C SER A 188 -32.32 -6.50 0.80
N PRO A 189 -33.22 -5.62 0.36
CA PRO A 189 -34.48 -6.03 -0.27
C PRO A 189 -34.27 -6.69 -1.64
N GLU A 190 -33.07 -6.55 -2.24
CA GLU A 190 -32.77 -7.08 -3.57
C GLU A 190 -32.54 -8.61 -3.54
N PRO A 191 -33.43 -9.43 -4.14
CA PRO A 191 -33.32 -10.89 -4.06
C PRO A 191 -32.08 -11.46 -4.76
N ARG A 192 -31.52 -10.72 -5.73
CA ARG A 192 -30.35 -11.15 -6.54
C ARG A 192 -29.10 -11.39 -5.69
N VAL A 193 -28.84 -10.51 -4.73
CA VAL A 193 -27.66 -10.58 -3.86
C VAL A 193 -27.76 -11.81 -2.95
N GLN A 194 -28.92 -12.01 -2.32
CA GLN A 194 -29.17 -13.15 -1.47
C GLN A 194 -29.11 -14.47 -2.25
N LYS A 195 -29.62 -14.49 -3.49
CA LYS A 195 -29.54 -15.65 -4.38
C LYS A 195 -28.08 -15.98 -4.73
N LYS A 196 -27.25 -14.99 -5.09
CA LYS A 196 -25.81 -15.18 -5.33
C LYS A 196 -25.12 -15.79 -4.12
N LEU A 197 -25.31 -15.21 -2.93
CA LEU A 197 -24.76 -15.75 -1.68
C LEU A 197 -25.26 -17.16 -1.37
N THR A 198 -26.48 -17.52 -1.75
CA THR A 198 -27.02 -18.86 -1.49
C THR A 198 -26.23 -19.93 -2.25
N HIS A 199 -25.73 -19.62 -3.44
CA HIS A 199 -24.97 -20.56 -4.28
C HIS A 199 -23.48 -20.63 -3.94
N THR A 200 -22.91 -19.64 -3.24
CA THR A 200 -21.47 -19.64 -2.93
C THR A 200 -21.15 -20.64 -1.81
N TYR A 201 -20.20 -21.55 -2.01
CA TYR A 201 -19.84 -22.54 -1.00
C TYR A 201 -19.24 -21.92 0.27
N ARG A 202 -18.35 -20.93 0.10
CA ARG A 202 -17.71 -20.16 1.18
C ARG A 202 -17.80 -18.66 0.93
N ILE A 203 -17.76 -17.87 1.99
CA ILE A 203 -17.80 -16.41 1.91
C ILE A 203 -16.50 -15.86 2.53
N ASN A 204 -15.50 -15.64 1.69
CA ASN A 204 -14.24 -15.01 2.08
C ASN A 204 -14.30 -13.48 1.93
N ALA A 205 -13.19 -12.79 2.21
CA ALA A 205 -13.14 -11.32 2.16
C ALA A 205 -13.35 -10.77 0.74
N GLU A 206 -12.83 -11.45 -0.29
CA GLU A 206 -12.98 -11.04 -1.69
C GLU A 206 -14.43 -11.17 -2.17
N VAL A 207 -15.10 -12.28 -1.84
CA VAL A 207 -16.52 -12.48 -2.14
C VAL A 207 -17.36 -11.40 -1.46
N LEU A 208 -17.10 -11.12 -0.18
CA LEU A 208 -17.79 -10.04 0.53
C LEU A 208 -17.53 -8.68 -0.11
N GLU A 209 -16.30 -8.37 -0.49
CA GLU A 209 -15.95 -7.09 -1.09
C GLU A 209 -16.69 -6.89 -2.42
N ILE A 210 -16.61 -7.87 -3.33
CA ILE A 210 -17.22 -7.79 -4.65
C ILE A 210 -18.73 -7.69 -4.56
N ILE A 211 -19.38 -8.50 -3.70
CA ILE A 211 -20.84 -8.50 -3.62
C ILE A 211 -21.40 -7.32 -2.81
N SER A 212 -20.58 -6.72 -1.93
CA SER A 212 -20.92 -5.46 -1.24
C SER A 212 -20.75 -4.23 -2.13
N ASP A 213 -20.00 -4.34 -3.22
CA ASP A 213 -19.78 -3.26 -4.15
C ASP A 213 -20.90 -3.26 -5.21
N ALA A 214 -21.77 -2.26 -5.13
CA ALA A 214 -22.91 -2.13 -6.05
C ALA A 214 -22.49 -1.93 -7.53
N GLU A 215 -21.21 -1.62 -7.80
CA GLU A 215 -20.69 -1.56 -9.17
C GLU A 215 -20.14 -2.89 -9.67
N LEU A 216 -19.62 -3.75 -8.78
CA LEU A 216 -19.04 -5.04 -9.16
C LEU A 216 -20.05 -6.17 -9.07
N GLU A 217 -21.00 -6.11 -8.12
CA GLU A 217 -22.04 -7.13 -7.96
C GLU A 217 -22.74 -7.49 -9.27
N PRO A 218 -23.18 -6.53 -10.12
CA PRO A 218 -23.88 -6.85 -11.35
C PRO A 218 -22.98 -7.53 -12.39
N LEU A 219 -21.66 -7.37 -12.26
CA LEU A 219 -20.66 -7.84 -13.21
C LEU A 219 -20.18 -9.26 -12.91
N VAL A 220 -20.64 -9.88 -11.81
CA VAL A 220 -20.18 -11.21 -11.43
C VAL A 220 -21.34 -12.21 -11.32
N THR A 221 -21.09 -13.42 -11.79
CA THR A 221 -22.03 -14.55 -11.63
C THR A 221 -21.78 -15.32 -10.33
N PRO A 222 -22.75 -16.12 -9.86
CA PRO A 222 -22.51 -17.06 -8.77
C PRO A 222 -21.33 -18.02 -9.01
N ARG A 223 -21.09 -18.43 -10.26
CA ARG A 223 -19.98 -19.33 -10.61
C ARG A 223 -18.62 -18.69 -10.36
N LEU A 224 -18.45 -17.44 -10.77
CA LEU A 224 -17.23 -16.68 -10.46
C LEU A 224 -17.06 -16.52 -8.95
N LEU A 225 -18.12 -16.14 -8.23
CA LEU A 225 -18.05 -16.01 -6.77
C LEU A 225 -17.62 -17.31 -6.08
N ASP A 226 -18.06 -18.46 -6.60
CA ASP A 226 -17.66 -19.77 -6.10
C ASP A 226 -16.16 -20.04 -6.34
N GLN A 227 -15.64 -19.77 -7.54
CA GLN A 227 -14.20 -19.83 -7.82
C GLN A 227 -13.40 -18.91 -6.90
N LEU A 228 -13.89 -17.68 -6.67
CA LEU A 228 -13.26 -16.71 -5.78
C LEU A 228 -13.28 -17.18 -4.32
N SER A 229 -14.29 -17.95 -3.92
CA SER A 229 -14.40 -18.50 -2.57
C SER A 229 -13.32 -19.53 -2.22
N GLU A 230 -12.73 -20.15 -3.24
CA GLU A 230 -11.64 -21.12 -3.10
C GLU A 230 -10.27 -20.44 -3.00
N ILE A 231 -10.15 -19.20 -3.49
CA ILE A 231 -8.91 -18.43 -3.38
C ILE A 231 -8.66 -18.12 -1.90
N ARG A 232 -7.56 -18.64 -1.39
CA ARG A 232 -7.03 -18.23 -0.09
C ARG A 232 -6.41 -16.85 -0.30
N SER A 233 -7.06 -15.82 0.23
CA SER A 233 -6.67 -14.40 0.16
C SER A 233 -5.16 -14.22 0.01
N SER A 234 -4.69 -14.03 -1.23
CA SER A 234 -3.28 -14.05 -1.64
C SER A 234 -2.66 -12.65 -1.68
N GLY A 235 -3.24 -11.69 -0.96
CA GLY A 235 -2.89 -10.26 -1.05
C GLY A 235 -3.26 -9.59 -2.38
N THR A 236 -3.74 -10.36 -3.36
CA THR A 236 -4.23 -9.86 -4.65
C THR A 236 -5.72 -9.55 -4.53
N HIS A 237 -6.05 -8.26 -4.55
CA HIS A 237 -7.43 -7.77 -4.50
C HIS A 237 -8.10 -7.96 -5.86
N VAL A 238 -8.87 -9.05 -6.02
CA VAL A 238 -9.53 -9.37 -7.29
C VAL A 238 -10.56 -8.29 -7.63
N ALA A 239 -11.20 -7.71 -6.62
CA ALA A 239 -12.09 -6.56 -6.80
C ALA A 239 -11.39 -5.38 -7.52
N ASP A 240 -10.16 -5.04 -7.11
CA ASP A 240 -9.37 -3.97 -7.75
C ASP A 240 -9.00 -4.33 -9.20
N ARG A 241 -8.69 -5.60 -9.45
CA ARG A 241 -8.44 -6.09 -10.81
C ARG A 241 -9.68 -5.98 -11.70
N ILE A 242 -10.87 -6.36 -11.22
CA ILE A 242 -12.12 -6.19 -11.96
C ILE A 242 -12.38 -4.72 -12.26
N ARG A 243 -12.17 -3.82 -11.27
CA ARG A 243 -12.33 -2.37 -11.47
C ARG A 243 -11.38 -1.84 -12.55
N ARG A 244 -10.10 -2.21 -12.50
CA ARG A 244 -9.10 -1.81 -13.48
C ARG A 244 -9.45 -2.29 -14.89
N VAL A 245 -9.71 -3.59 -15.05
CA VAL A 245 -10.07 -4.18 -16.34
C VAL A 245 -11.34 -3.56 -16.90
N ARG A 246 -12.33 -3.27 -16.04
CA ARG A 246 -13.53 -2.55 -16.45
C ARG A 246 -13.23 -1.15 -16.95
N HIS A 247 -12.44 -0.38 -16.21
CA HIS A 247 -12.07 0.97 -16.59
C HIS A 247 -11.36 0.98 -17.95
N GLU A 248 -10.33 0.14 -18.11
CA GLU A 248 -9.59 -0.02 -19.38
C GLU A 248 -10.52 -0.42 -20.53
N TYR A 249 -11.40 -1.40 -20.31
CA TYR A 249 -12.38 -1.82 -21.31
C TYR A 249 -13.35 -0.70 -21.70
N GLN A 250 -13.84 0.08 -20.72
CA GLN A 250 -14.76 1.19 -20.97
C GLN A 250 -14.11 2.34 -21.72
N GLU A 251 -12.87 2.69 -21.42
CA GLU A 251 -12.15 3.75 -22.14
C GLU A 251 -11.85 3.35 -23.59
N LEU A 252 -11.42 2.10 -23.81
CA LEU A 252 -10.83 1.67 -25.06
C LEU A 252 -11.83 0.98 -26.01
N VAL A 253 -12.73 0.16 -25.47
CA VAL A 253 -13.66 -0.64 -26.26
C VAL A 253 -15.02 0.04 -26.39
N ALA A 254 -15.53 0.63 -25.31
CA ALA A 254 -16.85 1.27 -25.34
C ALA A 254 -16.87 2.55 -26.20
N SER A 255 -15.76 3.30 -26.24
CA SER A 255 -15.61 4.48 -27.10
C SER A 255 -15.70 4.13 -28.60
N ARG A 256 -15.32 2.90 -28.99
CA ARG A 256 -15.31 2.45 -30.39
C ARG A 256 -16.53 1.64 -30.80
N ARG A 257 -17.08 0.82 -29.90
CA ARG A 257 -18.14 -0.15 -30.22
C ARG A 257 -19.45 0.08 -29.46
N GLY A 258 -19.52 1.05 -28.56
CA GLY A 258 -20.70 1.27 -27.71
C GLY A 258 -21.03 0.09 -26.79
N GLY A 259 -20.06 -0.80 -26.54
CA GLY A 259 -20.25 -2.02 -25.76
C GLY A 259 -20.33 -1.76 -24.25
N THR A 260 -21.21 -2.50 -23.56
CA THR A 260 -21.21 -2.57 -22.09
C THR A 260 -20.17 -3.58 -21.61
N PHE A 261 -19.54 -3.32 -20.46
CA PHE A 261 -18.64 -4.30 -19.84
C PHE A 261 -19.38 -5.63 -19.60
N PRO A 262 -18.83 -6.77 -20.08
CA PRO A 262 -19.53 -8.05 -19.99
C PRO A 262 -19.58 -8.58 -18.55
N VAL A 263 -20.59 -9.42 -18.28
CA VAL A 263 -20.71 -10.13 -17.00
C VAL A 263 -19.67 -11.25 -16.95
N LEU A 264 -18.86 -11.26 -15.89
CA LEU A 264 -17.81 -12.24 -15.63
C LEU A 264 -18.40 -13.53 -15.06
N THR A 265 -18.21 -14.62 -15.81
CA THR A 265 -18.64 -15.98 -15.44
C THR A 265 -17.52 -16.80 -14.79
N SER A 266 -16.28 -16.47 -15.09
CA SER A 266 -15.08 -17.16 -14.62
C SER A 266 -13.90 -16.21 -14.40
N LEU A 267 -12.86 -16.68 -13.69
CA LEU A 267 -11.58 -15.98 -13.59
C LEU A 267 -10.89 -15.83 -14.94
N ASP A 268 -11.05 -16.81 -15.83
CA ASP A 268 -10.50 -16.77 -17.19
C ASP A 268 -11.13 -15.65 -18.02
N ASP A 269 -12.42 -15.34 -17.80
CA ASP A 269 -13.08 -14.20 -18.44
C ASP A 269 -12.41 -12.88 -18.04
N LEU A 270 -12.06 -12.74 -16.75
CA LEU A 270 -11.36 -11.55 -16.26
C LEU A 270 -9.96 -11.43 -16.87
N VAL A 271 -9.23 -12.55 -16.98
CA VAL A 271 -7.91 -12.58 -17.63
C VAL A 271 -8.02 -12.27 -19.13
N GLY A 272 -9.02 -12.83 -19.80
CA GLY A 272 -9.30 -12.61 -21.22
C GLY A 272 -9.63 -11.15 -21.51
N LEU A 273 -10.49 -10.53 -20.71
CA LEU A 273 -10.84 -9.11 -20.88
C LEU A 273 -9.69 -8.17 -20.56
N ALA A 274 -8.87 -8.48 -19.55
CA ALA A 274 -7.66 -7.73 -19.26
C ALA A 274 -6.71 -7.75 -20.46
N SER A 275 -6.55 -8.93 -21.07
CA SER A 275 -5.71 -9.13 -22.24
C SER A 275 -6.25 -8.39 -23.46
N GLU A 276 -7.57 -8.44 -23.70
CA GLU A 276 -8.23 -7.71 -24.77
C GLU A 276 -8.10 -6.19 -24.59
N ALA A 277 -8.39 -5.66 -23.40
CA ALA A 277 -8.29 -4.23 -23.11
C ALA A 277 -6.84 -3.73 -23.28
N GLY A 278 -5.87 -4.46 -22.74
CA GLY A 278 -4.44 -4.16 -22.93
C GLY A 278 -4.03 -4.20 -24.40
N LEU A 279 -4.58 -5.11 -25.20
CA LEU A 279 -4.30 -5.17 -26.63
C LEU A 279 -4.86 -3.96 -27.39
N VAL A 280 -6.09 -3.55 -27.08
CA VAL A 280 -6.68 -2.34 -27.69
C VAL A 280 -5.86 -1.10 -27.31
N ALA A 281 -5.44 -0.98 -26.04
CA ALA A 281 -4.59 0.13 -25.58
C ALA A 281 -3.31 0.22 -26.40
N LYS A 282 -2.61 -0.92 -26.55
CA LYS A 282 -1.38 -1.02 -27.33
C LYS A 282 -1.61 -0.66 -28.80
N LYS A 283 -2.71 -1.12 -29.42
CA LYS A 283 -3.06 -0.74 -30.80
C LYS A 283 -3.37 0.75 -30.96
N GLU A 284 -3.98 1.39 -29.98
CA GLU A 284 -4.16 2.85 -30.00
C GLU A 284 -2.81 3.58 -29.90
N GLU A 285 -1.91 3.10 -29.04
CA GLU A 285 -0.55 3.62 -28.96
C GLU A 285 0.18 3.45 -30.29
N ALA A 286 0.05 2.29 -30.95
CA ALA A 286 0.61 2.03 -32.28
C ALA A 286 0.14 3.04 -33.33
N LEU A 287 -1.17 3.32 -33.38
CA LEU A 287 -1.76 4.31 -34.27
C LEU A 287 -1.25 5.74 -33.97
N ARG A 288 -1.06 6.07 -32.69
CA ARG A 288 -0.47 7.36 -32.29
C ARG A 288 1.01 7.42 -32.68
N SER A 289 1.76 6.34 -32.48
CA SER A 289 3.18 6.29 -32.80
C SER A 289 3.46 6.36 -34.29
N ARG A 290 2.59 5.81 -35.13
CA ARG A 290 2.70 5.97 -36.60
C ARG A 290 2.66 7.43 -37.06
N ASN A 291 2.00 8.30 -36.29
CA ASN A 291 1.86 9.71 -36.62
C ASN A 291 2.83 10.63 -35.87
N ASP A 292 3.58 10.12 -34.89
CA ASP A 292 4.56 10.91 -34.12
C ASP A 292 5.98 10.35 -34.35
N PRO A 293 6.85 11.05 -35.10
CA PRO A 293 8.22 10.62 -35.36
C PRO A 293 9.03 10.34 -34.09
N ARG A 294 8.67 10.96 -32.95
CA ARG A 294 9.34 10.74 -31.65
C ARG A 294 9.01 9.38 -31.04
N LEU A 295 7.98 8.71 -31.55
CA LEU A 295 7.52 7.40 -31.10
C LEU A 295 7.88 6.28 -32.09
N ALA A 296 8.49 6.61 -33.23
CA ALA A 296 9.01 5.65 -34.20
C ALA A 296 10.12 4.81 -33.58
N PHE A 297 10.21 3.54 -33.98
CA PHE A 297 11.33 2.71 -33.57
C PHE A 297 12.60 3.12 -34.32
N PRO A 298 13.75 3.11 -33.65
CA PRO A 298 15.03 3.25 -34.34
C PRO A 298 15.23 2.09 -35.32
N PRO A 299 16.04 2.29 -36.38
CA PRO A 299 16.34 1.22 -37.33
C PRO A 299 17.03 0.05 -36.62
N PRO A 300 16.70 -1.21 -37.00
CA PRO A 300 17.29 -2.38 -36.37
C PRO A 300 18.81 -2.40 -36.61
N PRO A 301 19.61 -2.78 -35.59
CA PRO A 301 21.06 -2.74 -35.66
C PRO A 301 21.63 -3.87 -36.51
N VAL A 302 20.85 -4.93 -36.72
CA VAL A 302 21.16 -6.05 -37.60
C VAL A 302 20.07 -6.09 -38.66
N PRO A 303 20.39 -5.95 -39.95
CA PRO A 303 19.37 -6.05 -40.99
C PRO A 303 18.75 -7.45 -41.01
N GLY A 304 17.49 -7.52 -41.44
CA GLY A 304 16.83 -8.80 -41.67
C GLY A 304 17.54 -9.67 -42.71
N ALA A 305 17.14 -10.93 -42.77
CA ALA A 305 17.53 -11.92 -43.78
C ALA A 305 16.27 -12.58 -44.36
N ASP A 306 16.41 -13.44 -45.38
CA ASP A 306 15.28 -14.06 -46.10
C ASP A 306 14.22 -14.70 -45.19
N HIS A 307 14.62 -15.21 -44.02
CA HIS A 307 13.75 -15.87 -43.04
C HIS A 307 13.82 -15.23 -41.64
N ILE A 308 14.35 -14.01 -41.53
CA ILE A 308 14.44 -13.24 -40.28
C ILE A 308 14.05 -11.79 -40.57
N GLU A 309 12.84 -11.40 -40.19
CA GLU A 309 12.29 -10.07 -40.49
C GLU A 309 12.31 -9.19 -39.22
N PRO A 310 12.89 -7.98 -39.24
CA PRO A 310 12.77 -7.05 -38.11
C PRO A 310 11.33 -6.58 -37.94
N LEU A 311 10.91 -6.35 -36.69
CA LEU A 311 9.65 -5.67 -36.37
C LEU A 311 9.96 -4.20 -36.14
N ASP A 312 9.77 -3.39 -37.17
CA ASP A 312 10.23 -2.01 -37.29
C ASP A 312 9.19 -0.96 -36.87
N ASP A 313 7.96 -1.38 -36.53
CA ASP A 313 6.97 -0.53 -35.89
C ASP A 313 6.25 -1.22 -34.71
N LEU A 314 5.53 -0.41 -33.94
CA LEU A 314 4.80 -0.88 -32.76
C LEU A 314 3.63 -1.81 -33.13
N GLU A 315 3.00 -1.62 -34.29
CA GLU A 315 1.88 -2.44 -34.74
C GLU A 315 2.34 -3.87 -35.04
N ASP A 316 3.44 -4.00 -35.78
CA ASP A 316 4.08 -5.28 -36.10
C ASP A 316 4.54 -6.03 -34.86
N LEU A 317 5.05 -5.31 -33.85
CA LEU A 317 5.44 -5.88 -32.57
C LEU A 317 4.24 -6.43 -31.77
N ILE A 318 3.11 -5.71 -31.79
CA ILE A 318 1.87 -6.13 -31.14
C ILE A 318 1.29 -7.34 -31.86
N ASP A 319 1.20 -7.28 -33.20
CA ASP A 319 0.63 -8.35 -34.00
C ASP A 319 1.46 -9.64 -33.90
N GLU A 320 2.79 -9.54 -33.81
CA GLU A 320 3.66 -10.67 -33.47
C GLU A 320 3.30 -11.27 -32.11
N GLY A 321 3.12 -10.43 -31.09
CA GLY A 321 2.72 -10.84 -29.74
C GLY A 321 1.39 -11.61 -29.72
N ILE A 322 0.40 -11.14 -30.48
CA ILE A 322 -0.88 -11.83 -30.67
C ILE A 322 -0.67 -13.18 -31.36
N ALA A 323 0.00 -13.18 -32.52
CA ALA A 323 0.13 -14.36 -33.38
C ALA A 323 0.89 -15.50 -32.70
N GLN A 324 1.91 -15.16 -31.90
CA GLN A 324 2.69 -16.11 -31.13
C GLN A 324 2.18 -16.31 -29.69
N GLU A 325 1.08 -15.67 -29.28
CA GLU A 325 0.59 -15.72 -27.89
C GLU A 325 1.72 -15.48 -26.88
N ASN A 326 2.53 -14.43 -27.10
CA ASN A 326 3.65 -14.05 -26.25
C ASN A 326 3.64 -12.55 -25.92
N CYS A 327 4.57 -12.10 -25.08
CA CYS A 327 4.60 -10.73 -24.57
C CYS A 327 5.43 -9.76 -25.44
N ALA A 328 5.65 -10.04 -26.74
CA ALA A 328 6.50 -9.20 -27.59
C ALA A 328 6.06 -7.73 -27.60
N GLY A 329 4.74 -7.47 -27.62
CA GLY A 329 4.18 -6.12 -27.55
C GLY A 329 4.55 -5.31 -26.30
N ASP A 330 4.92 -5.96 -25.19
CA ASP A 330 5.38 -5.27 -23.97
C ASP A 330 6.80 -4.71 -24.09
N TYR A 331 7.54 -5.08 -25.15
CA TYR A 331 8.91 -4.61 -25.37
C TYR A 331 9.02 -3.29 -26.13
N ALA A 332 7.89 -2.67 -26.50
CA ALA A 332 7.83 -1.42 -27.24
C ALA A 332 8.78 -0.33 -26.70
N VAL A 333 8.81 -0.11 -25.38
CA VAL A 333 9.67 0.89 -24.73
C VAL A 333 11.15 0.57 -24.90
N PHE A 334 11.53 -0.71 -24.86
CA PHE A 334 12.92 -1.13 -25.03
C PHE A 334 13.37 -1.03 -26.49
N VAL A 335 12.47 -1.30 -27.43
CA VAL A 335 12.72 -1.08 -28.87
C VAL A 335 12.87 0.39 -29.19
N ARG A 336 11.94 1.23 -28.71
CA ARG A 336 11.95 2.68 -28.92
C ARG A 336 13.21 3.35 -28.34
N THR A 337 13.74 2.82 -27.23
CA THR A 337 15.00 3.29 -26.62
C THR A 337 16.27 2.67 -27.24
N GLY A 338 16.12 1.82 -28.26
CA GLY A 338 17.24 1.15 -28.93
C GLY A 338 18.00 0.16 -28.03
N ARG A 339 17.40 -0.28 -26.91
CA ARG A 339 18.01 -1.23 -25.95
C ARG A 339 17.81 -2.68 -26.37
N LEU A 340 16.75 -2.95 -27.12
CA LEU A 340 16.34 -4.28 -27.56
C LEU A 340 15.71 -4.16 -28.95
N TYR A 341 15.83 -5.18 -29.79
CA TYR A 341 15.14 -5.24 -31.07
C TYR A 341 14.49 -6.60 -31.23
N VAL A 342 13.33 -6.65 -31.87
CA VAL A 342 12.55 -7.89 -32.04
C VAL A 342 12.43 -8.23 -33.52
N TYR A 343 12.53 -9.53 -33.82
CA TYR A 343 12.50 -10.09 -35.15
C TYR A 343 11.52 -11.26 -35.20
N ARG A 344 10.89 -11.43 -36.35
CA ARG A 344 10.12 -12.60 -36.75
C ARG A 344 11.05 -13.59 -37.44
N VAL A 345 11.22 -14.77 -36.88
CA VAL A 345 11.97 -15.87 -37.50
C VAL A 345 10.97 -16.81 -38.16
N LEU A 346 11.07 -16.98 -39.48
CA LEU A 346 10.14 -17.79 -40.29
C LEU A 346 10.60 -19.25 -40.42
N GLU A 347 11.91 -19.46 -40.58
CA GLU A 347 12.54 -20.77 -40.78
C GLU A 347 13.83 -20.91 -39.94
N PRO A 348 14.25 -22.14 -39.59
CA PRO A 348 13.60 -23.43 -39.85
C PRO A 348 12.32 -23.67 -39.02
N GLU A 349 12.13 -22.90 -37.95
CA GLU A 349 10.94 -22.93 -37.12
C GLU A 349 10.44 -21.52 -36.86
N ARG A 350 9.11 -21.34 -36.89
CA ARG A 350 8.47 -20.07 -36.61
C ARG A 350 8.69 -19.64 -35.15
N CYS A 351 9.46 -18.57 -34.93
CA CYS A 351 9.77 -18.03 -33.60
C CYS A 351 9.75 -16.49 -33.57
N THR A 352 9.62 -15.91 -32.38
CA THR A 352 9.94 -14.50 -32.08
C THR A 352 11.32 -14.44 -31.43
N LEU A 353 12.19 -13.61 -31.99
CA LEU A 353 13.57 -13.42 -31.54
C LEU A 353 13.72 -12.00 -30.99
N SER A 354 14.19 -11.84 -29.76
CA SER A 354 14.70 -10.55 -29.25
C SER A 354 16.22 -10.58 -29.20
N ILE A 355 16.84 -9.45 -29.55
CA ILE A 355 18.28 -9.23 -29.36
C ILE A 355 18.49 -7.98 -28.52
N ALA A 356 19.48 -8.00 -27.64
CA ALA A 356 19.83 -6.87 -26.79
C ALA A 356 21.29 -6.46 -27.00
N GLY A 357 21.54 -5.15 -26.91
CA GLY A 357 22.86 -4.56 -27.10
C GLY A 357 23.59 -4.46 -25.76
N LEU A 358 24.68 -5.22 -25.60
CA LEU A 358 25.51 -5.19 -24.40
C LEU A 358 26.94 -4.80 -24.80
N GLY A 359 27.39 -3.61 -24.38
CA GLY A 359 28.74 -3.13 -24.71
C GLY A 359 28.99 -2.94 -26.22
N GLY A 360 27.96 -2.57 -26.98
CA GLY A 360 28.04 -2.43 -28.45
C GLY A 360 28.01 -3.74 -29.23
N VAL A 361 27.80 -4.88 -28.56
CA VAL A 361 27.64 -6.19 -29.20
C VAL A 361 26.19 -6.64 -29.03
N TRP A 362 25.55 -6.99 -30.14
CA TRP A 362 24.19 -7.53 -30.17
C TRP A 362 24.20 -9.03 -29.92
N ARG A 363 23.40 -9.49 -28.96
CA ARG A 363 23.27 -10.90 -28.59
C ARG A 363 21.80 -11.30 -28.55
N VAL A 364 21.53 -12.59 -28.77
CA VAL A 364 20.20 -13.17 -28.51
C VAL A 364 19.86 -12.92 -27.05
N ASP A 365 18.77 -12.20 -26.82
CA ASP A 365 18.17 -12.02 -25.50
C ASP A 365 17.16 -13.15 -25.27
N GLN A 366 16.17 -13.31 -26.17
CA GLN A 366 15.22 -14.41 -26.13
C GLN A 366 14.93 -14.97 -27.52
N LEU A 367 14.62 -16.26 -27.56
CA LEU A 367 14.14 -16.95 -28.75
C LEU A 367 12.99 -17.87 -28.34
N ARG A 368 11.76 -17.51 -28.74
CA ARG A 368 10.54 -18.14 -28.26
C ARG A 368 9.61 -18.52 -29.41
N ARG A 369 8.99 -19.69 -29.29
CA ARG A 369 7.85 -20.13 -30.11
C ARG A 369 6.54 -19.65 -29.51
N ARG A 370 5.43 -20.06 -30.13
CA ARG A 370 4.08 -19.82 -29.64
C ARG A 370 3.94 -20.21 -28.16
N ARG A 371 3.27 -19.36 -27.35
CA ARG A 371 3.09 -19.53 -25.89
C ARG A 371 4.40 -19.58 -25.10
N ASN A 372 5.40 -18.81 -25.51
CA ASN A 372 6.72 -18.72 -24.85
C ASN A 372 7.49 -20.06 -24.77
N LEU A 373 7.14 -21.05 -25.59
CA LEU A 373 7.86 -22.31 -25.67
C LEU A 373 9.26 -22.10 -26.27
N LEU A 374 10.20 -22.98 -25.93
CA LEU A 374 11.52 -22.98 -26.57
C LEU A 374 11.43 -23.59 -27.98
N PRO A 375 12.34 -23.22 -28.91
CA PRO A 375 12.49 -23.92 -30.19
C PRO A 375 12.72 -25.42 -29.97
N GLU A 376 12.15 -26.26 -30.83
CA GLU A 376 12.35 -27.71 -30.75
C GLU A 376 13.67 -28.10 -31.45
N SER A 377 13.98 -27.43 -32.56
CA SER A 377 15.16 -27.72 -33.37
C SER A 377 16.38 -26.91 -32.95
N PRO A 378 17.52 -27.55 -32.65
CA PRO A 378 18.82 -26.89 -32.53
C PRO A 378 19.26 -26.20 -33.83
N ALA A 379 18.66 -26.53 -34.99
CA ALA A 379 18.95 -25.86 -36.25
C ALA A 379 18.52 -24.38 -36.21
N THR A 380 17.38 -24.06 -35.59
CA THR A 380 16.87 -22.69 -35.46
C THR A 380 17.86 -21.79 -34.74
N ARG A 381 18.37 -22.25 -33.59
CA ARG A 381 19.41 -21.51 -32.85
C ARG A 381 20.68 -21.34 -33.68
N ARG A 382 21.14 -22.38 -34.38
CA ARG A 382 22.36 -22.31 -35.22
C ARG A 382 22.22 -21.32 -36.38
N VAL A 383 21.04 -21.22 -36.99
CA VAL A 383 20.74 -20.24 -38.04
C VAL A 383 20.83 -18.81 -37.49
N ILE A 384 20.21 -18.55 -36.34
CA ILE A 384 20.22 -17.23 -35.69
C ILE A 384 21.62 -16.84 -35.22
N GLU A 385 22.36 -17.77 -34.61
CA GLU A 385 23.74 -17.53 -34.17
C GLU A 385 24.67 -17.23 -35.36
N ARG A 386 24.49 -17.93 -36.49
CA ARG A 386 25.23 -17.64 -37.73
C ARG A 386 24.87 -16.26 -38.27
N TRP A 387 23.58 -15.96 -38.41
CA TRP A 387 23.08 -14.66 -38.88
C TRP A 387 23.62 -13.51 -38.02
N LEU A 388 23.57 -13.62 -36.70
CA LEU A 388 24.14 -12.61 -35.80
C LEU A 388 25.66 -12.50 -35.95
N LYS A 389 26.39 -13.63 -36.05
CA LYS A 389 27.85 -13.64 -36.20
C LYS A 389 28.30 -12.96 -37.49
N ASP A 390 27.59 -13.18 -38.59
CA ASP A 390 27.89 -12.62 -39.90
C ASP A 390 27.72 -11.08 -39.91
N HIS A 391 26.84 -10.56 -39.07
CA HIS A 391 26.60 -9.12 -38.93
C HIS A 391 27.37 -8.45 -37.78
N ALA A 392 27.75 -9.20 -36.74
CA ALA A 392 28.48 -8.70 -35.58
C ALA A 392 29.91 -8.19 -35.91
N GLN A 393 30.46 -8.53 -37.07
CA GLN A 393 31.78 -8.06 -37.52
C GLN A 393 31.76 -6.63 -38.05
N ARG A 394 30.59 -6.05 -38.31
CA ARG A 394 30.44 -4.65 -38.74
C ARG A 394 30.05 -3.82 -37.53
N ARG A 395 31.01 -3.12 -36.92
CA ARG A 395 30.71 -2.15 -35.85
C ARG A 395 29.83 -1.04 -36.42
N VAL A 396 28.53 -1.09 -36.15
CA VAL A 396 27.62 0.04 -36.35
C VAL A 396 27.79 0.95 -35.13
N PRO A 397 28.19 2.23 -35.30
CA PRO A 397 28.22 3.19 -34.21
C PRO A 397 26.81 3.31 -33.63
N VAL A 398 26.66 3.10 -32.32
CA VAL A 398 25.40 3.40 -31.63
C VAL A 398 25.22 4.91 -31.69
N PRO A 399 24.13 5.44 -32.28
CA PRO A 399 23.90 6.89 -32.28
C PRO A 399 23.80 7.38 -30.83
N SER A 400 24.63 8.37 -30.50
CA SER A 400 24.61 9.00 -29.19
C SER A 400 23.26 9.71 -29.00
N PRO A 401 22.56 9.59 -27.86
CA PRO A 401 21.21 10.15 -27.68
C PRO A 401 21.10 11.67 -27.82
N ASN A 402 22.23 12.39 -27.96
CA ASN A 402 22.30 13.86 -27.90
C ASN A 402 22.58 14.57 -29.24
N GLU A 403 22.73 13.88 -30.38
CA GLU A 403 23.18 14.52 -31.62
C GLU A 403 22.06 14.98 -32.59
N GLY A 404 20.81 15.01 -32.15
CA GLY A 404 19.66 15.41 -32.98
C GLY A 404 18.87 16.61 -32.45
N SER A 405 19.47 17.79 -32.34
CA SER A 405 18.73 19.05 -32.13
C SER A 405 19.03 20.04 -33.25
N ILE A 406 18.20 20.01 -34.28
CA ILE A 406 18.21 20.96 -35.39
C ILE A 406 17.50 22.23 -34.94
N ALA A 407 18.25 23.33 -34.94
CA ALA A 407 17.71 24.68 -34.87
C ALA A 407 17.07 25.07 -36.22
N THR A 408 15.79 25.45 -36.20
CA THR A 408 15.24 26.43 -37.14
C THR A 408 14.01 27.10 -36.54
N GLU A 409 14.13 28.39 -36.25
CA GLU A 409 13.02 29.31 -36.03
C GLU A 409 12.24 29.48 -37.34
N THR A 410 10.91 29.36 -37.30
CA THR A 410 10.07 30.15 -38.21
C THR A 410 8.71 30.43 -37.56
N ARG A 411 8.28 31.69 -37.68
CA ARG A 411 7.09 32.29 -37.09
C ARG A 411 5.77 31.73 -37.63
N LEU A 412 4.77 31.75 -36.75
CA LEU A 412 3.33 31.48 -36.96
C LEU A 412 2.73 32.24 -38.17
N PRO A 413 1.58 31.77 -38.66
CA PRO A 413 0.35 32.50 -38.32
C PRO A 413 -0.81 31.59 -37.85
N SER A 414 -1.65 32.16 -36.99
CA SER A 414 -3.05 31.75 -36.75
C SER A 414 -3.98 32.81 -37.40
N PRO A 415 -5.32 32.67 -37.50
CA PRO A 415 -6.22 31.62 -36.98
C PRO A 415 -7.38 31.19 -37.92
N VAL A 416 -8.06 30.05 -37.68
CA VAL A 416 -9.53 29.88 -37.91
C VAL A 416 -10.11 28.86 -36.91
N ALA A 417 -11.35 29.12 -36.49
CA ALA A 417 -12.06 28.55 -35.36
C ALA A 417 -12.96 27.32 -35.67
N HIS A 418 -13.38 26.67 -34.58
CA HIS A 418 -14.54 25.79 -34.34
C HIS A 418 -14.42 24.28 -34.65
N SER A 419 -14.39 23.47 -33.57
CA SER A 419 -15.48 22.53 -33.28
C SER A 419 -15.48 22.10 -31.80
N LYS A 420 -16.68 21.98 -31.23
CA LYS A 420 -16.96 21.55 -29.86
C LYS A 420 -16.74 20.03 -29.74
N ALA A 421 -15.81 19.61 -28.89
CA ALA A 421 -15.69 18.22 -28.44
C ALA A 421 -15.74 18.17 -26.90
N ARG A 422 -16.75 17.46 -26.38
CA ARG A 422 -16.92 17.15 -24.96
C ARG A 422 -15.72 16.34 -24.49
N ARG A 423 -14.95 16.88 -23.55
CA ARG A 423 -13.87 16.16 -22.85
C ARG A 423 -14.50 15.29 -21.76
N SER A 424 -14.53 13.99 -21.98
CA SER A 424 -14.71 13.00 -20.91
C SER A 424 -13.42 12.94 -20.10
N ALA A 425 -13.53 13.34 -18.83
CA ALA A 425 -12.45 13.28 -17.87
C ALA A 425 -12.05 11.81 -17.61
N PRO A 426 -10.75 11.48 -17.55
CA PRO A 426 -10.33 10.19 -17.00
C PRO A 426 -10.55 10.24 -15.50
N ARG A 427 -10.89 9.13 -14.81
CA ARG A 427 -10.24 8.81 -13.53
C ARG A 427 -10.55 7.43 -12.91
N PRO A 428 -9.55 6.90 -12.15
CA PRO A 428 -9.28 5.48 -11.88
C PRO A 428 -9.19 5.19 -10.35
N GLU A 429 -8.60 4.06 -9.96
CA GLU A 429 -7.82 3.70 -8.73
C GLU A 429 -8.22 4.17 -7.29
N ARG A 430 -7.49 3.66 -6.27
CA ARG A 430 -7.85 3.67 -4.83
C ARG A 430 -7.92 5.08 -4.23
N LEU A 431 -9.03 5.36 -3.55
CA LEU A 431 -9.49 6.71 -3.22
C LEU A 431 -8.83 7.34 -1.98
N SER A 432 -8.21 8.51 -2.15
CA SER A 432 -7.91 9.45 -1.05
C SER A 432 -9.20 10.08 -0.48
N SER A 433 -9.10 10.80 0.65
CA SER A 433 -10.21 11.62 1.18
C SER A 433 -10.77 12.61 0.15
N ASP A 434 -9.93 13.05 -0.80
CA ASP A 434 -10.26 14.01 -1.86
C ASP A 434 -11.04 13.32 -2.98
N GLU A 435 -10.67 12.09 -3.34
CA GLU A 435 -11.40 11.31 -4.34
C GLU A 435 -12.75 10.78 -3.81
N MET A 436 -12.91 10.67 -2.49
CA MET A 436 -14.20 10.39 -1.83
C MET A 436 -15.23 11.51 -2.07
N LEU A 437 -14.81 12.78 -2.07
CA LEU A 437 -15.71 13.92 -2.32
C LEU A 437 -16.04 14.06 -3.82
N LEU A 438 -15.08 13.78 -4.69
CA LEU A 438 -15.25 13.89 -6.15
C LEU A 438 -16.28 12.91 -6.73
N ARG A 439 -16.58 11.80 -6.03
CA ARG A 439 -17.53 10.76 -6.51
C ARG A 439 -18.90 10.77 -5.85
N LYS A 440 -19.10 11.48 -4.74
CA LYS A 440 -20.35 11.46 -3.96
C LYS A 440 -21.33 12.55 -4.38
N ASP A 441 -22.63 12.32 -4.15
CA ASP A 441 -23.62 13.39 -4.30
C ASP A 441 -23.46 14.34 -3.11
N LEU A 442 -23.34 15.64 -3.41
CA LEU A 442 -23.12 16.69 -2.43
C LEU A 442 -24.30 17.65 -2.51
N ARG A 443 -24.99 17.88 -1.39
CA ARG A 443 -26.09 18.85 -1.33
C ARG A 443 -25.93 19.72 -0.10
N PHE A 444 -26.16 21.01 -0.27
CA PHE A 444 -26.21 21.93 0.85
C PHE A 444 -27.67 22.26 1.14
N GLU A 445 -28.18 21.76 2.27
CA GLU A 445 -29.59 21.88 2.64
C GLU A 445 -29.71 22.14 4.15
N ALA A 446 -30.57 23.09 4.53
CA ALA A 446 -30.82 23.47 5.92
C ALA A 446 -29.53 23.82 6.71
N GLY A 447 -28.57 24.50 6.06
CA GLY A 447 -27.30 24.88 6.67
C GLY A 447 -26.37 23.69 6.95
N ARG A 448 -26.50 22.60 6.18
CA ARG A 448 -25.62 21.43 6.27
C ARG A 448 -25.15 21.02 4.88
N LEU A 449 -23.86 20.74 4.73
CA LEU A 449 -23.35 20.00 3.59
C LEU A 449 -23.55 18.51 3.83
N TRP A 450 -24.47 17.93 3.08
CA TRP A 450 -24.71 16.50 3.02
C TRP A 450 -23.79 15.86 2.00
N ILE A 451 -23.01 14.90 2.44
CA ILE A 451 -22.19 14.03 1.61
C ILE A 451 -22.86 12.67 1.61
N PHE A 452 -23.56 12.34 0.52
CA PHE A 452 -24.29 11.10 0.40
C PHE A 452 -23.34 9.97 -0.04
N ASP A 453 -23.08 9.02 0.85
CA ASP A 453 -22.52 7.71 0.53
C ASP A 453 -23.68 6.70 0.44
N ARG A 454 -23.58 5.70 -0.44
CA ARG A 454 -24.57 4.61 -0.56
C ARG A 454 -24.83 3.88 0.75
N THR A 455 -23.90 3.97 1.72
CA THR A 455 -24.01 3.29 3.02
C THR A 455 -24.15 4.22 4.23
N ARG A 456 -23.82 5.52 4.10
CA ARG A 456 -23.76 6.49 5.21
C ARG A 456 -23.94 7.91 4.68
N ASN A 457 -24.89 8.67 5.22
CA ASN A 457 -24.98 10.09 4.89
C ASN A 457 -24.15 10.87 5.88
N LEU A 458 -23.14 11.61 5.45
CA LEU A 458 -22.42 12.51 6.35
C LEU A 458 -23.09 13.88 6.25
N SER A 459 -23.31 14.56 7.37
CA SER A 459 -23.69 15.96 7.37
C SER A 459 -22.62 16.78 8.08
N LEU A 460 -22.14 17.82 7.40
CA LEU A 460 -21.26 18.83 7.96
C LEU A 460 -22.12 20.06 8.20
N ARG A 461 -22.34 20.40 9.47
CA ARG A 461 -23.11 21.59 9.82
C ARG A 461 -22.29 22.85 9.51
N ALA A 462 -22.93 23.80 8.86
CA ALA A 462 -22.36 25.10 8.57
C ALA A 462 -22.05 25.87 9.85
N TRP A 463 -21.13 26.81 9.76
CA TRP A 463 -20.85 27.75 10.84
C TRP A 463 -22.14 28.50 11.25
N PRO A 464 -22.38 28.82 12.54
CA PRO A 464 -21.43 28.86 13.65
C PRO A 464 -21.20 27.57 14.42
N ASP A 465 -21.96 26.50 14.20
CA ASP A 465 -21.86 25.28 14.99
C ASP A 465 -21.28 24.15 14.13
N PRO A 466 -19.94 24.13 13.90
CA PRO A 466 -19.31 23.15 13.02
C PRO A 466 -19.37 21.76 13.66
N GLU A 467 -20.44 21.04 13.34
CA GLU A 467 -20.68 19.67 13.78
C GLU A 467 -20.52 18.71 12.62
N ILE A 468 -19.77 17.64 12.84
CA ILE A 468 -19.76 16.49 11.93
C ILE A 468 -20.68 15.43 12.50
N SER A 469 -21.71 15.10 11.76
CA SER A 469 -22.60 13.99 12.09
C SER A 469 -22.59 12.95 10.98
N VAL A 470 -22.36 11.68 11.32
CA VAL A 470 -22.61 10.53 10.45
C VAL A 470 -24.04 10.09 10.68
N HIS A 471 -24.84 10.09 9.62
CA HIS A 471 -26.20 9.59 9.61
C HIS A 471 -26.23 8.17 9.06
N VAL A 472 -26.59 7.22 9.92
CA VAL A 472 -26.89 5.83 9.54
C VAL A 472 -28.37 5.62 9.83
N ASP A 473 -29.16 5.24 8.83
CA ASP A 473 -30.61 5.07 8.92
C ASP A 473 -31.38 6.32 9.43
N GLY A 474 -30.91 7.52 9.08
CA GLY A 474 -31.57 8.79 9.46
C GLY A 474 -31.28 9.28 10.89
N ARG A 475 -30.35 8.65 11.63
CA ARG A 475 -29.93 9.10 12.98
C ARG A 475 -28.48 9.58 12.98
N ALA A 476 -28.23 10.73 13.63
CA ALA A 476 -26.94 11.41 13.70
C ALA A 476 -25.98 10.83 14.75
N HIS A 477 -24.71 10.62 14.39
CA HIS A 477 -23.62 10.20 15.29
C HIS A 477 -22.41 11.13 15.13
N ALA A 478 -21.86 11.64 16.23
CA ALA A 478 -20.62 12.40 16.18
C ALA A 478 -19.44 11.51 15.71
N THR A 479 -18.62 11.99 14.78
CA THR A 479 -17.41 11.27 14.33
C THR A 479 -16.26 12.23 14.09
N SER A 480 -15.03 11.72 14.15
CA SER A 480 -13.86 12.44 13.64
C SER A 480 -13.66 12.08 12.16
N LEU A 481 -14.04 13.01 11.28
CA LEU A 481 -13.71 12.91 9.86
C LEU A 481 -12.33 13.52 9.61
N ARG A 482 -11.49 12.81 8.85
CA ARG A 482 -10.19 13.31 8.37
C ARG A 482 -10.31 14.25 7.17
N LEU A 483 -11.52 14.72 6.87
CA LEU A 483 -11.78 15.54 5.70
C LEU A 483 -11.23 16.97 5.93
N GLY A 484 -10.22 17.35 5.16
CA GLY A 484 -9.67 18.71 5.16
C GLY A 484 -10.60 19.70 4.45
N LEU A 485 -10.48 20.98 4.80
CA LEU A 485 -11.16 22.04 4.05
C LEU A 485 -10.51 22.25 2.68
N THR A 486 -9.22 21.94 2.52
CA THR A 486 -8.54 21.91 1.21
C THR A 486 -9.23 20.95 0.25
N SER A 487 -9.55 19.74 0.69
CA SER A 487 -10.29 18.76 -0.12
C SER A 487 -11.65 19.27 -0.59
N ILE A 488 -12.37 20.00 0.28
CA ILE A 488 -13.66 20.62 -0.05
C ILE A 488 -13.47 21.75 -1.08
N LYS A 489 -12.40 22.53 -0.94
CA LYS A 489 -12.05 23.59 -1.89
C LYS A 489 -11.64 23.02 -3.26
N GLU A 490 -10.81 22.00 -3.30
CA GLU A 490 -10.41 21.33 -4.55
C GLU A 490 -11.62 20.75 -5.29
N VAL A 491 -12.59 20.21 -4.54
CA VAL A 491 -13.86 19.75 -5.12
C VAL A 491 -14.70 20.94 -5.60
N ALA A 492 -14.71 22.06 -4.89
CA ALA A 492 -15.36 23.27 -5.37
C ALA A 492 -14.76 23.79 -6.68
N ASP A 493 -13.44 23.71 -6.82
CA ASP A 493 -12.71 24.18 -8.00
C ASP A 493 -12.82 23.20 -9.19
N GLY A 494 -13.06 21.91 -8.95
CA GLY A 494 -13.04 20.85 -9.97
C GLY A 494 -14.34 20.09 -10.26
N ALA A 495 -15.43 20.30 -9.51
CA ALA A 495 -16.65 19.48 -9.62
C ALA A 495 -17.75 20.05 -10.54
N ASP A 496 -18.76 19.21 -10.79
CA ASP A 496 -20.07 19.60 -11.35
C ASP A 496 -20.61 20.87 -10.64
N PRO A 497 -21.10 21.90 -11.36
CA PRO A 497 -21.58 23.16 -10.78
C PRO A 497 -22.45 23.04 -9.53
N ARG A 498 -23.29 22.01 -9.43
CA ARG A 498 -24.13 21.76 -8.24
C ARG A 498 -23.33 21.37 -7.01
N ARG A 499 -22.30 20.54 -7.18
CA ARG A 499 -21.41 20.11 -6.11
C ARG A 499 -20.48 21.24 -5.69
N ALA A 500 -19.99 21.99 -6.68
CA ALA A 500 -19.19 23.18 -6.44
C ALA A 500 -19.96 24.19 -5.59
N GLU A 501 -21.21 24.48 -5.96
CA GLU A 501 -22.10 25.36 -5.19
C GLU A 501 -22.29 24.86 -3.75
N ALA A 502 -22.55 23.56 -3.54
CA ALA A 502 -22.74 23.02 -2.19
C ALA A 502 -21.48 23.15 -1.32
N CYS A 503 -20.29 22.90 -1.88
CA CYS A 503 -19.01 23.09 -1.20
C CYS A 503 -18.73 24.57 -0.93
N LEU A 504 -19.01 25.46 -1.88
CA LEU A 504 -18.85 26.90 -1.73
C LEU A 504 -19.77 27.44 -0.64
N GLN A 505 -21.04 27.04 -0.59
CA GLN A 505 -21.97 27.46 0.46
C GLN A 505 -21.49 27.06 1.86
N LEU A 506 -20.92 25.85 2.01
CA LEU A 506 -20.28 25.46 3.27
C LEU A 506 -19.07 26.34 3.59
N LEU A 507 -18.16 26.53 2.62
CA LEU A 507 -16.97 27.34 2.81
C LEU A 507 -17.31 28.81 3.11
N GLU A 508 -18.32 29.37 2.46
CA GLU A 508 -18.79 30.75 2.65
C GLU A 508 -19.51 30.94 3.98
N SER A 509 -20.11 29.89 4.54
CA SER A 509 -20.66 29.93 5.89
C SER A 509 -19.58 30.24 6.93
N ILE A 510 -18.35 29.77 6.72
CA ILE A 510 -17.21 29.98 7.63
C ILE A 510 -16.65 31.39 7.39
N PRO A 511 -16.67 32.29 8.39
CA PRO A 511 -16.13 33.65 8.23
C PRO A 511 -14.69 33.62 7.73
N GLU A 512 -14.34 34.49 6.77
CA GLU A 512 -13.01 34.48 6.13
C GLU A 512 -11.86 34.52 7.14
N ARG A 513 -12.02 35.28 8.24
CA ARG A 513 -11.03 35.37 9.34
C ARG A 513 -10.75 34.03 10.04
N ILE A 514 -11.69 33.08 9.97
CA ILE A 514 -11.59 31.72 10.52
C ILE A 514 -11.19 30.74 9.43
N ARG A 515 -11.78 30.88 8.24
CA ARG A 515 -11.51 30.02 7.10
C ARG A 515 -10.03 30.07 6.69
N ARG A 516 -9.47 31.26 6.53
CA ARG A 516 -8.09 31.46 6.06
C ARG A 516 -7.03 30.70 6.89
N PRO A 517 -7.01 30.73 8.24
CA PRO A 517 -6.05 29.97 9.02
C PRO A 517 -6.34 28.46 9.10
N VAL A 518 -7.58 28.02 8.83
CA VAL A 518 -7.97 26.60 9.00
C VAL A 518 -7.92 25.81 7.69
N VAL A 519 -8.15 26.47 6.54
CA VAL A 519 -8.09 25.80 5.23
C VAL A 519 -6.81 25.02 4.99
N PRO A 520 -5.61 25.55 5.30
CA PRO A 520 -4.35 24.88 5.00
C PRO A 520 -4.13 23.52 5.70
N PHE A 521 -4.89 23.17 6.75
CA PHE A 521 -4.74 21.87 7.41
C PHE A 521 -5.31 20.74 6.54
N ARG A 522 -4.43 19.85 6.06
CA ARG A 522 -4.81 18.70 5.22
C ARG A 522 -5.63 17.65 5.98
N GLU A 523 -5.34 17.48 7.28
CA GLU A 523 -6.04 16.53 8.13
C GLU A 523 -6.72 17.25 9.30
N LEU A 524 -7.84 16.70 9.79
CA LEU A 524 -8.48 17.11 11.04
C LEU A 524 -8.76 18.62 11.18
N ALA A 525 -9.12 19.29 10.08
CA ALA A 525 -9.50 20.71 10.09
C ALA A 525 -10.73 20.99 10.98
N TRP A 526 -11.60 19.99 11.18
CA TRP A 526 -12.82 20.13 11.98
C TRP A 526 -12.60 20.31 13.48
N PRO A 527 -11.76 19.51 14.15
CA PRO A 527 -11.29 19.82 15.50
C PRO A 527 -10.81 21.28 15.65
N VAL A 528 -10.12 21.81 14.64
CA VAL A 528 -9.63 23.20 14.66
C VAL A 528 -10.78 24.20 14.56
N LEU A 529 -11.75 23.98 13.66
CA LEU A 529 -12.96 24.81 13.59
C LEU A 529 -13.75 24.80 14.91
N ARG A 530 -13.88 23.63 15.54
CA ARG A 530 -14.54 23.48 16.83
C ARG A 530 -13.81 24.22 17.94
N LEU A 531 -12.48 24.13 17.98
CA LEU A 531 -11.64 24.91 18.90
C LEU A 531 -11.90 26.42 18.76
N VAL A 532 -11.89 26.93 17.53
CA VAL A 532 -12.15 28.36 17.26
C VAL A 532 -13.58 28.78 17.62
N HIS A 533 -14.55 27.87 17.47
CA HIS A 533 -15.93 28.13 17.89
C HIS A 533 -16.05 28.25 19.42
N GLU A 534 -15.51 27.28 20.16
CA GLU A 534 -15.55 27.24 21.63
C GLU A 534 -14.75 28.39 22.26
N ALA A 535 -13.62 28.75 21.62
CA ALA A 535 -12.69 29.76 22.09
C ALA A 535 -12.15 30.62 20.91
N PRO A 536 -12.83 31.73 20.54
CA PRO A 536 -12.42 32.57 19.41
C PRO A 536 -11.00 33.15 19.50
N ASN A 537 -10.44 33.30 20.70
CA ASN A 537 -9.05 33.70 20.93
C ASN A 537 -8.03 32.64 20.45
N ALA A 538 -8.45 31.40 20.19
CA ALA A 538 -7.60 30.37 19.57
C ALA A 538 -7.11 30.76 18.17
N LEU A 539 -7.77 31.70 17.48
CA LEU A 539 -7.28 32.25 16.21
C LEU A 539 -5.90 32.90 16.35
N SER A 540 -5.63 33.57 17.48
CA SER A 540 -4.32 34.16 17.76
C SER A 540 -3.25 33.08 17.90
N LEU A 541 -3.58 31.95 18.54
CA LEU A 541 -2.68 30.81 18.65
C LEU A 541 -2.46 30.15 17.30
N LEU A 542 -3.49 29.94 16.48
CA LEU A 542 -3.35 29.35 15.14
C LEU A 542 -2.53 30.23 14.20
N ALA A 543 -2.65 31.56 14.33
CA ALA A 543 -1.85 32.52 13.56
C ALA A 543 -0.38 32.53 13.99
N ALA A 544 -0.10 32.44 15.29
CA ALA A 544 1.27 32.49 15.83
C ALA A 544 1.98 31.12 15.82
N ASN A 545 1.24 30.03 15.99
CA ASN A 545 1.74 28.67 16.11
C ASN A 545 0.66 27.65 15.66
N PRO A 546 0.48 27.44 14.34
CA PRO A 546 -0.59 26.60 13.79
C PRO A 546 -0.50 25.15 14.29
N ALA A 547 0.71 24.61 14.46
CA ALA A 547 0.95 23.28 14.97
C ALA A 547 0.51 23.11 16.44
N LEU A 548 0.80 24.09 17.30
CA LEU A 548 0.36 24.05 18.70
C LEU A 548 -1.16 24.24 18.83
N GLY A 549 -1.75 25.13 18.03
CA GLY A 549 -3.21 25.27 17.96
C GLY A 549 -3.90 23.99 17.48
N PHE A 550 -3.32 23.32 16.48
CA PHE A 550 -3.79 22.01 16.03
C PHE A 550 -3.65 20.92 17.10
N ALA A 551 -2.52 20.89 17.82
CA ALA A 551 -2.32 19.94 18.91
C ALA A 551 -3.38 20.12 20.03
N LEU A 552 -3.68 21.37 20.40
CA LEU A 552 -4.74 21.70 21.36
C LEU A 552 -6.13 21.27 20.87
N ALA A 553 -6.42 21.49 19.57
CA ALA A 553 -7.66 21.03 18.94
C ALA A 553 -7.79 19.50 18.99
N CYS A 554 -6.67 18.78 18.85
CA CYS A 554 -6.61 17.33 18.84
C CYS A 554 -6.25 16.69 20.20
N ARG A 555 -6.35 17.43 21.32
CA ARG A 555 -5.92 16.96 22.65
C ARG A 555 -6.52 15.61 23.08
N ALA A 556 -7.76 15.32 22.68
CA ALA A 556 -8.42 14.03 22.95
C ALA A 556 -7.77 12.83 22.23
N HIS A 557 -6.94 13.09 21.21
CA HIS A 557 -6.20 12.08 20.44
C HIS A 557 -4.72 11.97 20.86
N LEU A 558 -4.27 12.80 21.82
CA LEU A 558 -2.90 12.79 22.33
C LEU A 558 -2.84 11.86 23.57
N PRO A 559 -2.20 10.68 23.47
CA PRO A 559 -2.24 9.67 24.52
C PRO A 559 -1.49 10.07 25.80
N ALA A 560 -0.59 11.05 25.71
CA ALA A 560 0.18 11.59 26.83
C ALA A 560 -0.32 12.95 27.32
N SER A 561 -1.48 13.41 26.84
CA SER A 561 -2.05 14.68 27.26
C SER A 561 -2.50 14.57 28.72
N THR A 562 -1.81 15.28 29.61
CA THR A 562 -2.26 15.52 30.99
C THR A 562 -3.19 16.73 31.07
N ALA A 563 -3.36 17.45 29.96
CA ALA A 563 -4.27 18.59 29.88
C ALA A 563 -5.65 18.17 30.40
N PRO A 564 -6.16 18.83 31.45
CA PRO A 564 -7.47 18.51 32.00
C PRO A 564 -8.52 18.69 30.90
N SER A 565 -9.62 17.95 30.99
CA SER A 565 -10.82 18.17 30.17
C SER A 565 -11.49 19.54 30.44
N GLY A 566 -10.82 20.42 31.18
CA GLY A 566 -11.30 21.73 31.63
C GLY A 566 -11.44 22.77 30.52
N ASP A 567 -11.69 24.00 30.96
CA ASP A 567 -11.95 25.15 30.10
C ASP A 567 -10.78 25.43 29.16
N VAL A 568 -11.01 25.23 27.85
CA VAL A 568 -10.06 25.50 26.78
C VAL A 568 -9.55 26.94 26.84
N ARG A 569 -10.34 27.88 27.34
CA ARG A 569 -9.93 29.28 27.49
C ARG A 569 -8.77 29.42 28.48
N ALA A 570 -8.80 28.69 29.59
CA ALA A 570 -7.71 28.69 30.55
C ALA A 570 -6.41 28.13 29.95
N LEU A 571 -6.51 27.13 29.07
CA LEU A 571 -5.34 26.56 28.37
C LEU A 571 -4.72 27.55 27.36
N LEU A 572 -5.53 28.42 26.76
CA LEU A 572 -5.07 29.43 25.80
C LEU A 572 -4.30 30.58 26.45
N GLU A 573 -4.48 30.80 27.76
CA GLU A 573 -3.72 31.81 28.53
C GLU A 573 -2.32 31.32 28.93
N LEU A 574 -2.04 30.02 28.76
CA LEU A 574 -0.73 29.45 29.12
C LEU A 574 0.34 29.85 28.10
N PRO A 575 1.60 30.07 28.56
CA PRO A 575 2.73 30.21 27.67
C PRO A 575 2.86 29.01 26.71
N PRO A 576 3.28 29.19 25.43
CA PRO A 576 3.32 28.10 24.45
C PRO A 576 4.11 26.86 24.86
N HIS A 577 5.16 27.02 25.67
CA HIS A 577 5.99 25.92 26.13
C HIS A 577 5.34 25.12 27.27
N GLU A 578 4.57 25.78 28.15
CA GLU A 578 3.76 25.11 29.18
C GLU A 578 2.58 24.39 28.56
N LEU A 579 1.91 25.03 27.59
CA LEU A 579 0.83 24.41 26.83
C LEU A 579 1.32 23.15 26.09
N ALA A 580 2.50 23.22 25.44
CA ALA A 580 3.11 22.06 24.81
C ALA A 580 3.39 20.93 25.81
N ALA A 581 3.91 21.26 27.00
CA ALA A 581 4.16 20.29 28.08
C ALA A 581 2.88 19.60 28.56
N LEU A 582 1.78 20.34 28.77
CA LEU A 582 0.49 19.78 29.15
C LEU A 582 -0.12 18.87 28.06
N LEU A 583 0.16 19.18 26.79
CA LEU A 583 -0.26 18.35 25.65
C LEU A 583 0.66 17.12 25.44
N GLY A 584 1.69 16.94 26.27
CA GLY A 584 2.60 15.78 26.25
C GLY A 584 3.81 15.94 25.34
N PHE A 585 4.15 17.16 24.93
CA PHE A 585 5.33 17.47 24.12
C PHE A 585 6.44 18.13 24.96
N SER A 586 7.68 18.09 24.48
CA SER A 586 8.78 18.81 25.11
C SER A 586 8.59 20.34 25.01
N PRO A 587 9.04 21.12 26.01
CA PRO A 587 9.00 22.58 25.93
C PRO A 587 9.71 23.15 24.69
N LYS A 588 10.79 22.50 24.23
CA LYS A 588 11.55 22.88 23.03
C LYS A 588 10.73 22.72 21.74
N ALA A 589 9.88 21.70 21.65
CA ALA A 589 9.04 21.46 20.47
C ALA A 589 8.12 22.65 20.15
N SER A 590 7.69 23.42 21.16
CA SER A 590 6.83 24.59 20.97
C SER A 590 7.41 25.64 19.99
N ARG A 591 8.74 25.82 19.99
CA ARG A 591 9.43 26.74 19.07
C ARG A 591 9.53 26.17 17.66
N LEU A 592 9.76 24.86 17.54
CA LEU A 592 9.82 24.18 16.24
C LEU A 592 8.43 24.12 15.59
N PHE A 593 7.37 23.97 16.39
CA PHE A 593 5.98 23.99 15.93
C PHE A 593 5.62 25.30 15.21
N GLN A 594 6.22 26.44 15.60
CA GLN A 594 6.03 27.72 14.91
C GLN A 594 6.55 27.71 13.46
N ARG A 595 7.50 26.82 13.15
CA ARG A 595 8.12 26.70 11.83
C ARG A 595 7.44 25.65 10.95
N LEU A 596 6.61 24.77 11.53
CA LEU A 596 5.90 23.73 10.79
C LEU A 596 4.81 24.36 9.92
N VAL A 597 4.87 24.11 8.62
CA VAL A 597 3.90 24.66 7.67
C VAL A 597 2.54 24.01 7.88
N PRO A 598 1.43 24.76 7.82
CA PRO A 598 0.10 24.21 8.07
C PRO A 598 -0.27 22.95 7.25
N PRO A 599 0.09 22.84 5.95
CA PRO A 599 -0.18 21.61 5.18
C PRO A 599 0.52 20.35 5.71
N SER A 600 1.65 20.52 6.41
CA SER A 600 2.44 19.43 7.01
C SER A 600 2.12 19.22 8.49
N VAL A 601 1.15 19.94 9.05
CA VAL A 601 0.70 19.71 10.43
C VAL A 601 -0.16 18.45 10.48
N SER A 602 0.39 17.40 11.09
CA SER A 602 -0.31 16.14 11.39
C SER A 602 0.11 15.62 12.77
N LEU A 603 -0.71 14.78 13.39
CA LEU A 603 -0.35 14.17 14.68
C LEU A 603 0.95 13.35 14.60
N ALA A 604 1.24 12.74 13.45
CA ALA A 604 2.47 11.99 13.21
C ALA A 604 3.68 12.94 13.16
N ASN A 605 3.57 14.04 12.41
CA ASN A 605 4.65 15.01 12.26
C ASN A 605 4.94 15.79 13.55
N LEU A 606 3.91 16.11 14.35
CA LEU A 606 4.12 16.71 15.67
C LEU A 606 4.95 15.81 16.59
N ARG A 607 4.73 14.49 16.54
CA ARG A 607 5.51 13.52 17.32
C ARG A 607 6.94 13.40 16.81
N ARG A 608 7.13 13.25 15.49
CA ARG A 608 8.47 13.23 14.87
C ARG A 608 9.27 14.48 15.24
N LEU A 609 8.64 15.65 15.15
CA LEU A 609 9.29 16.92 15.47
C LEU A 609 9.61 17.06 16.97
N ASP A 610 8.78 16.51 17.86
CA ASP A 610 9.09 16.43 19.29
C ASP A 610 10.23 15.46 19.62
N GLU A 611 10.32 14.33 18.91
CA GLU A 611 11.46 13.41 19.01
C GLU A 611 12.75 14.08 18.55
N LEU A 612 12.71 14.79 17.41
CA LEU A 612 13.81 15.59 16.89
C LEU A 612 14.22 16.71 17.87
N ALA A 613 13.26 17.38 18.53
CA ALA A 613 13.54 18.42 19.52
C ALA A 613 14.30 17.93 20.76
N LYS A 614 14.27 16.62 21.02
CA LYS A 614 14.99 15.97 22.12
C LYS A 614 16.40 15.52 21.72
N THR A 615 16.74 15.55 20.44
CA THR A 615 18.09 15.21 19.96
C THR A 615 19.08 16.34 20.25
N GLU A 616 20.37 16.00 20.41
CA GLU A 616 21.45 16.95 20.63
C GLU A 616 22.46 16.91 19.46
N GLY A 617 23.31 17.95 19.34
CA GLY A 617 24.40 17.99 18.36
C GLY A 617 23.99 18.50 16.98
N ARG A 618 24.46 17.82 15.91
CA ARG A 618 24.32 18.30 14.51
C ARG A 618 22.86 18.47 14.09
N LEU A 619 21.97 17.53 14.44
CA LEU A 619 20.56 17.62 14.06
C LEU A 619 19.89 18.86 14.67
N GLN A 620 20.22 19.20 15.92
CA GLN A 620 19.74 20.43 16.56
C GLN A 620 20.25 21.67 15.82
N LEU A 621 21.52 21.69 15.39
CA LEU A 621 22.08 22.80 14.60
C LEU A 621 21.41 22.97 13.24
N LEU A 622 21.03 21.87 12.59
CA LEU A 622 20.24 21.91 11.35
C LEU A 622 18.85 22.48 11.64
N LEU A 623 18.12 21.90 12.59
CA LEU A 623 16.78 22.33 12.99
C LEU A 623 16.73 23.82 13.38
N ASP A 624 17.72 24.30 14.11
CA ASP A 624 17.78 25.69 14.57
C ASP A 624 17.90 26.67 13.40
N ARG A 625 18.50 26.26 12.28
CA ARG A 625 18.74 27.10 11.10
C ARG A 625 17.61 27.07 10.09
N VAL A 626 16.85 25.98 10.00
CA VAL A 626 15.75 25.90 9.03
C VAL A 626 14.60 26.84 9.45
N PRO A 627 14.20 27.81 8.61
CA PRO A 627 13.15 28.77 8.95
C PRO A 627 11.74 28.20 8.82
N ARG A 628 11.56 27.20 7.94
CA ARG A 628 10.26 26.61 7.57
C ARG A 628 10.39 25.10 7.44
N ILE A 629 9.50 24.34 8.08
CA ILE A 629 9.56 22.88 8.12
C ILE A 629 8.33 22.34 7.38
N ASN A 630 8.54 21.60 6.29
CA ASN A 630 7.50 20.85 5.56
C ASN A 630 7.72 19.33 5.73
N ASP A 631 6.91 18.52 5.06
CA ASP A 631 6.98 17.05 5.15
C ASP A 631 8.34 16.50 4.70
N ASP A 632 8.91 17.03 3.60
CA ASP A 632 10.22 16.60 3.08
C ASP A 632 11.37 16.94 4.04
N VAL A 633 11.36 18.15 4.64
CA VAL A 633 12.36 18.52 5.65
C VAL A 633 12.28 17.57 6.85
N LEU A 634 11.08 17.24 7.32
CA LEU A 634 10.91 16.29 8.42
C LEU A 634 11.41 14.90 8.06
N GLU A 635 11.15 14.42 6.85
CA GLU A 635 11.60 13.11 6.37
C GLU A 635 13.12 13.04 6.25
N ILE A 636 13.75 14.09 5.70
CA ILE A 636 15.21 14.22 5.60
C ILE A 636 15.86 14.22 7.00
N LEU A 637 15.33 15.01 7.93
CA LEU A 637 15.90 15.13 9.28
C LEU A 637 15.67 13.90 10.15
N SER A 638 14.59 13.16 9.88
CA SER A 638 14.27 11.91 10.57
C SER A 638 15.10 10.72 10.05
N ASN A 639 15.81 10.88 8.92
CA ASN A 639 16.69 9.86 8.36
C ASN A 639 18.17 10.18 8.66
N GLU A 640 18.82 9.35 9.47
CA GLU A 640 20.21 9.56 9.90
C GLU A 640 21.20 9.59 8.71
N THR A 641 20.97 8.77 7.67
CA THR A 641 21.84 8.74 6.49
C THR A 641 21.70 10.02 5.68
N ILE A 642 20.47 10.45 5.37
CA ILE A 642 20.21 11.64 4.56
C ILE A 642 20.64 12.91 5.29
N SER A 643 20.32 13.03 6.58
CA SER A 643 20.67 14.20 7.39
C SER A 643 22.18 14.47 7.48
N ARG A 644 23.01 13.45 7.28
CA ARG A 644 24.47 13.59 7.19
C ARG A 644 24.95 14.18 5.87
N LEU A 645 24.18 14.05 4.80
CA LEU A 645 24.51 14.53 3.46
C LEU A 645 24.04 15.95 3.19
N VAL A 646 23.11 16.47 3.98
CA VAL A 646 22.54 17.80 3.75
C VAL A 646 23.19 18.84 4.66
N ASP A 647 23.31 20.06 4.13
CA ASP A 647 23.62 21.25 4.90
C ASP A 647 22.36 22.12 5.12
N PRO A 648 22.44 23.20 5.91
CA PRO A 648 21.31 24.09 6.13
C PRO A 648 20.73 24.72 4.85
N ALA A 649 21.58 25.08 3.87
CA ALA A 649 21.13 25.72 2.64
C ALA A 649 20.30 24.77 1.78
N PHE A 650 20.62 23.48 1.80
CA PHE A 650 19.81 22.46 1.13
C PHE A 650 18.42 22.34 1.76
N LEU A 651 18.36 22.36 3.11
CA LEU A 651 17.08 22.31 3.81
C LEU A 651 16.24 23.57 3.56
N ASP A 652 16.87 24.73 3.38
CA ASP A 652 16.18 25.96 2.97
C ASP A 652 15.56 25.80 1.57
N ASP A 653 16.28 25.25 0.60
CA ASP A 653 15.74 24.96 -0.74
C ASP A 653 14.54 23.99 -0.67
N VAL A 654 14.66 22.90 0.12
CA VAL A 654 13.59 21.92 0.28
C VAL A 654 12.36 22.53 0.98
N ALA A 655 12.59 23.41 1.96
CA ALA A 655 11.52 24.10 2.68
C ALA A 655 10.68 25.05 1.80
N LEU A 656 11.24 25.48 0.66
CA LEU A 656 10.56 26.33 -0.32
C LEU A 656 9.70 25.55 -1.33
N ILE A 657 9.77 24.22 -1.35
CA ILE A 657 8.94 23.39 -2.23
C ILE A 657 7.50 23.40 -1.72
N GLU A 658 6.57 23.91 -2.54
CA GLU A 658 5.17 24.07 -2.15
C GLU A 658 4.25 22.92 -2.61
N ASP A 659 4.61 22.09 -3.60
CA ASP A 659 3.69 21.02 -4.09
C ASP A 659 4.24 19.86 -4.97
N SER A 660 3.49 18.75 -4.91
CA SER A 660 3.31 17.51 -5.75
C SER A 660 4.46 16.77 -6.46
N GLY A 661 5.72 17.16 -6.31
CA GLY A 661 6.85 16.33 -6.75
C GLY A 661 6.98 15.02 -5.96
N PRO A 662 7.69 14.00 -6.48
CA PRO A 662 8.12 12.88 -5.66
C PRO A 662 8.94 13.40 -4.45
N PRO A 663 8.77 12.82 -3.25
CA PRO A 663 9.45 13.29 -2.05
C PRO A 663 10.97 13.41 -2.26
N VAL A 664 11.54 14.53 -1.83
CA VAL A 664 12.97 14.81 -2.02
C VAL A 664 13.82 13.79 -1.29
N ALA A 665 13.39 13.37 -0.10
CA ALA A 665 14.04 12.31 0.67
C ALA A 665 14.15 10.99 -0.12
N GLY A 666 13.08 10.60 -0.83
CA GLY A 666 13.05 9.43 -1.70
C GLY A 666 14.09 9.51 -2.81
N ARG A 667 14.20 10.67 -3.48
CA ARG A 667 15.20 10.90 -4.53
C ARG A 667 16.64 10.82 -4.00
N ILE A 668 16.90 11.31 -2.78
CA ILE A 668 18.23 11.20 -2.17
C ILE A 668 18.57 9.74 -1.85
N LEU A 669 17.63 8.96 -1.31
CA LEU A 669 17.85 7.53 -1.03
C LEU A 669 18.13 6.73 -2.30
N GLU A 670 17.41 7.02 -3.39
CA GLU A 670 17.70 6.44 -4.70
C GLU A 670 19.10 6.83 -5.20
N ALA A 671 19.49 8.10 -5.09
CA ALA A 671 20.84 8.54 -5.46
C ALA A 671 21.94 7.90 -4.60
N ILE A 672 21.75 7.76 -3.28
CA ILE A 672 22.72 7.07 -2.40
C ILE A 672 22.91 5.62 -2.84
N ARG A 673 21.80 4.92 -3.12
CA ARG A 673 21.85 3.53 -3.59
C ARG A 673 22.62 3.44 -4.91
N ASP A 674 22.30 4.33 -5.85
CA ASP A 674 22.89 4.36 -7.18
C ASP A 674 24.39 4.72 -7.15
N ALA A 675 24.79 5.65 -6.27
CA ALA A 675 26.20 5.96 -5.99
C ALA A 675 26.97 4.77 -5.43
N THR A 676 26.37 4.06 -4.49
CA THR A 676 26.98 2.90 -3.86
C THR A 676 27.17 1.74 -4.84
N ILE A 677 26.27 1.61 -5.83
CA ILE A 677 26.38 0.65 -6.93
C ILE A 677 27.49 1.06 -7.91
N ALA A 678 27.55 2.34 -8.28
CA ALA A 678 28.54 2.83 -9.24
C ALA A 678 29.97 2.74 -8.67
N GLU A 679 30.15 3.17 -7.42
CA GLU A 679 31.44 3.20 -6.73
C GLU A 679 31.23 3.00 -5.21
N PRO A 680 31.39 1.77 -4.67
CA PRO A 680 31.07 1.45 -3.27
C PRO A 680 31.80 2.28 -2.21
N ASN A 681 32.96 2.85 -2.56
CA ASN A 681 33.78 3.68 -1.68
C ASN A 681 33.72 5.18 -2.03
N ALA A 682 32.84 5.58 -2.96
CA ALA A 682 32.70 6.99 -3.30
C ALA A 682 32.22 7.76 -2.07
N SER A 683 32.88 8.89 -1.80
CA SER A 683 32.39 9.83 -0.81
C SER A 683 31.06 10.42 -1.32
N LEU A 684 30.00 10.24 -0.53
CA LEU A 684 28.71 10.86 -0.84
C LEU A 684 28.86 12.39 -0.75
N PRO A 685 28.39 13.14 -1.76
CA PRO A 685 28.52 14.59 -1.76
C PRO A 685 27.69 15.22 -0.65
N VAL A 686 28.20 16.31 -0.06
CA VAL A 686 27.36 17.18 0.76
C VAL A 686 26.50 18.03 -0.16
N LEU A 687 25.19 17.85 -0.07
CA LEU A 687 24.18 18.58 -0.83
C LEU A 687 23.96 19.94 -0.17
N ARG A 688 24.15 21.01 -0.96
CA ARG A 688 23.92 22.39 -0.51
C ARG A 688 22.71 23.04 -1.16
N THR A 689 22.30 22.52 -2.32
CA THR A 689 21.15 22.99 -3.08
C THR A 689 20.43 21.83 -3.76
N LEU A 690 19.17 22.01 -4.17
CA LEU A 690 18.46 21.03 -4.99
C LEU A 690 19.18 20.75 -6.32
N ARG A 691 19.87 21.76 -6.84
CA ARG A 691 20.69 21.63 -8.06
C ARG A 691 21.89 20.72 -7.87
N ASP A 692 22.44 20.65 -6.67
CA ASP A 692 23.52 19.70 -6.36
C ASP A 692 23.01 18.25 -6.38
N LEU A 693 21.78 18.03 -5.90
CA LEU A 693 21.11 16.73 -5.98
C LEU A 693 20.86 16.34 -7.45
N GLU A 694 20.33 17.25 -8.27
CA GLU A 694 20.10 16.99 -9.71
C GLU A 694 21.40 16.66 -10.44
N ARG A 695 22.45 17.48 -10.26
CA ARG A 695 23.77 17.22 -10.85
C ARG A 695 24.40 15.92 -10.34
N TRP A 696 24.07 15.51 -9.12
CA TRP A 696 24.54 14.25 -8.60
C TRP A 696 23.81 13.08 -9.27
N ILE A 697 22.48 13.13 -9.36
CA ILE A 697 21.67 12.12 -10.06
C ILE A 697 22.12 12.00 -11.53
N ASP A 698 22.26 13.11 -12.25
CA ASP A 698 22.69 13.10 -13.66
C ASP A 698 24.08 12.45 -13.84
N ARG A 699 25.01 12.72 -12.91
CA ARG A 699 26.34 12.09 -12.92
C ARG A 699 26.24 10.59 -12.62
N LEU A 700 25.43 10.21 -11.63
CA LEU A 700 25.22 8.81 -11.27
C LEU A 700 24.62 8.00 -12.42
N GLU A 701 23.71 8.57 -13.20
CA GLU A 701 23.19 7.89 -14.38
C GLU A 701 24.29 7.58 -15.40
N VAL A 702 25.21 8.53 -15.63
CA VAL A 702 26.37 8.34 -16.52
C VAL A 702 27.36 7.33 -15.92
N ASP A 703 27.64 7.42 -14.63
CA ASP A 703 28.60 6.56 -13.96
C ASP A 703 28.06 5.12 -13.84
N LEU A 704 26.77 4.95 -13.57
CA LEU A 704 26.08 3.65 -13.64
C LEU A 704 26.13 3.08 -15.05
N ALA A 705 25.90 3.89 -16.09
CA ALA A 705 26.00 3.44 -17.47
C ALA A 705 27.43 2.99 -17.84
N ARG A 706 28.46 3.65 -17.29
CA ARG A 706 29.88 3.28 -17.47
C ARG A 706 30.31 2.09 -16.62
N ALA A 707 29.76 1.98 -15.41
CA ALA A 707 30.01 0.87 -14.50
C ALA A 707 29.30 -0.39 -14.96
N SER A 708 28.17 -0.27 -15.68
CA SER A 708 27.38 -1.42 -16.13
C SER A 708 28.20 -2.45 -16.92
N PRO A 709 29.02 -2.10 -17.95
CA PRO A 709 29.94 -3.05 -18.60
C PRO A 709 30.96 -3.70 -17.65
N ARG A 710 31.49 -2.97 -16.65
CA ARG A 710 32.43 -3.52 -15.65
C ARG A 710 31.74 -4.44 -14.65
N LEU A 711 30.52 -4.11 -14.25
CA LEU A 711 29.63 -4.97 -13.45
C LEU A 711 29.21 -6.23 -14.21
N LEU A 712 29.24 -6.19 -15.56
CA LEU A 712 28.99 -7.35 -16.43
C LEU A 712 30.23 -8.22 -16.65
N ASP A 713 31.42 -7.62 -16.75
CA ASP A 713 32.69 -8.36 -16.75
C ASP A 713 33.04 -8.94 -15.36
N ALA A 714 32.47 -8.35 -14.30
CA ALA A 714 32.54 -8.76 -12.91
C ALA A 714 31.82 -10.09 -12.58
N SER A 715 31.64 -10.98 -13.55
CA SER A 715 31.30 -12.39 -13.28
C SER A 715 32.25 -13.05 -12.26
N SER A 716 33.44 -12.48 -12.04
CA SER A 716 34.43 -12.89 -11.03
C SER A 716 34.42 -12.07 -9.72
N LEU A 717 33.51 -11.12 -9.52
CA LEU A 717 33.42 -10.41 -8.22
C LEU A 717 32.77 -11.33 -7.18
N ASP A 718 33.54 -11.64 -6.15
CA ASP A 718 33.06 -12.30 -4.95
C ASP A 718 32.19 -11.32 -4.14
N PHE A 719 31.05 -11.81 -3.68
CA PHE A 719 30.20 -11.08 -2.76
C PHE A 719 30.82 -11.11 -1.35
N PRO A 720 30.61 -10.05 -0.54
CA PRO A 720 30.99 -10.10 0.86
C PRO A 720 30.30 -11.30 1.55
N PRO A 721 30.93 -11.88 2.59
CA PRO A 721 30.36 -13.03 3.28
C PRO A 721 28.96 -12.66 3.79
N PRO A 722 27.95 -13.52 3.53
CA PRO A 722 26.58 -13.30 3.94
C PRO A 722 26.47 -13.21 5.47
N PRO A 723 25.56 -12.38 6.02
CA PRO A 723 25.38 -12.26 7.46
C PRO A 723 24.84 -13.55 8.10
N PHE A 724 24.25 -14.43 7.30
CA PHE A 724 23.66 -15.70 7.75
C PHE A 724 24.14 -16.87 6.89
N PRO A 725 24.49 -18.02 7.50
CA PRO A 725 24.82 -19.24 6.78
C PRO A 725 23.58 -19.84 6.09
N GLY A 726 23.82 -20.62 5.04
CA GLY A 726 22.78 -21.42 4.42
C GLY A 726 22.44 -22.69 5.22
N ASP A 727 21.30 -23.31 4.89
CA ASP A 727 20.82 -24.56 5.51
C ASP A 727 20.66 -25.73 4.50
N GLY A 728 21.24 -25.58 3.31
CA GLY A 728 21.13 -26.52 2.19
C GLY A 728 19.87 -26.32 1.34
N ASN A 729 18.85 -25.64 1.85
CA ASN A 729 17.72 -25.20 1.03
C ASN A 729 17.79 -23.72 0.66
N ILE A 730 18.42 -22.94 1.54
CA ILE A 730 18.76 -21.55 1.32
C ILE A 730 20.29 -21.49 1.30
N GLU A 731 20.87 -21.14 0.17
CA GLU A 731 22.32 -21.09 -0.02
C GLU A 731 22.73 -19.66 -0.35
N PRO A 732 23.61 -19.02 0.43
CA PRO A 732 24.08 -17.69 0.07
C PRO A 732 24.81 -17.74 -1.27
N LEU A 733 24.54 -16.74 -2.11
CA LEU A 733 25.34 -16.57 -3.32
C LEU A 733 26.64 -15.88 -2.93
N SER A 734 27.76 -16.43 -3.39
CA SER A 734 29.09 -15.91 -3.07
C SER A 734 29.70 -15.10 -4.20
N SER A 735 29.05 -14.99 -5.36
CA SER A 735 29.56 -14.24 -6.49
C SER A 735 28.47 -13.74 -7.42
N PHE A 736 28.82 -12.73 -8.21
CA PHE A 736 27.93 -12.18 -9.23
C PHE A 736 27.55 -13.20 -10.31
N SER A 737 28.48 -14.07 -10.73
CA SER A 737 28.18 -15.18 -11.64
C SER A 737 27.14 -16.14 -11.05
N ALA A 738 27.23 -16.45 -9.75
CA ALA A 738 26.24 -17.29 -9.09
C ALA A 738 24.86 -16.62 -9.03
N LEU A 739 24.80 -15.30 -8.86
CA LEU A 739 23.55 -14.52 -8.94
C LEU A 739 22.94 -14.51 -10.33
N VAL A 740 23.72 -14.24 -11.36
CA VAL A 740 23.24 -14.24 -12.75
C VAL A 740 22.80 -15.65 -13.18
N SER A 741 23.52 -16.69 -12.76
CA SER A 741 23.17 -18.09 -13.03
C SER A 741 21.87 -18.53 -12.33
N ALA A 742 21.62 -18.00 -11.13
CA ALA A 742 20.40 -18.30 -10.38
C ALA A 742 19.19 -17.48 -10.86
N ALA A 743 19.40 -16.32 -11.49
CA ALA A 743 18.35 -15.48 -12.06
C ALA A 743 17.76 -16.08 -13.36
N GLU A 744 16.44 -15.95 -13.57
CA GLU A 744 15.82 -16.31 -14.85
C GLU A 744 16.15 -15.28 -15.96
N ALA A 745 15.94 -15.64 -17.22
CA ALA A 745 16.23 -14.75 -18.36
C ALA A 745 15.57 -13.35 -18.21
N GLY A 746 14.34 -13.27 -17.71
CA GLY A 746 13.65 -12.00 -17.43
C GLY A 746 14.15 -11.24 -16.18
N GLN A 747 14.99 -11.87 -15.36
CA GLN A 747 15.52 -11.33 -14.10
C GLN A 747 16.98 -10.86 -14.24
N ILE A 748 17.67 -11.11 -15.36
CA ILE A 748 19.09 -10.77 -15.55
C ILE A 748 19.37 -9.28 -15.31
N ARG A 749 18.54 -8.39 -15.85
CA ARG A 749 18.70 -6.93 -15.62
C ARG A 749 18.51 -6.55 -14.16
N TRP A 750 17.58 -7.21 -13.47
CA TRP A 750 17.41 -7.01 -12.03
C TRP A 750 18.64 -7.53 -11.26
N ALA A 751 19.16 -8.71 -11.61
CA ALA A 751 20.34 -9.30 -10.99
C ALA A 751 21.57 -8.40 -11.17
N GLN A 752 21.69 -7.73 -12.32
CA GLN A 752 22.74 -6.74 -12.59
C GLN A 752 22.63 -5.51 -11.68
N VAL A 753 21.42 -4.99 -11.47
CA VAL A 753 21.18 -3.85 -10.58
C VAL A 753 21.42 -4.23 -9.12
N GLN A 754 20.89 -5.38 -8.68
CA GLN A 754 21.04 -5.84 -7.30
C GLN A 754 22.46 -6.31 -6.98
N GLY A 755 23.19 -6.88 -7.94
CA GLY A 755 24.56 -7.33 -7.71
C GLY A 755 25.48 -6.20 -7.26
N GLY A 756 25.25 -4.96 -7.69
CA GLY A 756 25.96 -3.80 -7.14
C GLY A 756 25.67 -3.56 -5.66
N SER A 757 24.39 -3.62 -5.25
CA SER A 757 24.00 -3.52 -3.83
C SER A 757 24.56 -4.67 -2.98
N VAL A 758 24.71 -5.86 -3.57
CA VAL A 758 25.32 -7.02 -2.88
C VAL A 758 26.83 -6.87 -2.73
N VAL A 759 27.53 -6.47 -3.78
CA VAL A 759 28.98 -6.19 -3.73
C VAL A 759 29.30 -5.12 -2.69
N ALA A 760 28.45 -4.10 -2.56
CA ALA A 760 28.60 -3.06 -1.56
C ALA A 760 28.17 -3.46 -0.14
N GLY A 761 27.68 -4.69 0.08
CA GLY A 761 27.23 -5.18 1.40
C GLY A 761 25.95 -4.53 1.91
N LEU A 762 25.21 -3.81 1.06
CA LEU A 762 23.91 -3.21 1.42
C LEU A 762 22.79 -4.25 1.43
N SER A 763 22.92 -5.26 0.58
CA SER A 763 21.97 -6.36 0.48
C SER A 763 22.69 -7.70 0.36
N TYR A 764 22.03 -8.80 0.68
CA TYR A 764 22.56 -10.13 0.48
C TYR A 764 21.56 -11.00 -0.24
N VAL A 765 22.01 -11.76 -1.23
CA VAL A 765 21.14 -12.62 -2.03
C VAL A 765 21.44 -14.08 -1.75
N TYR A 766 20.37 -14.82 -1.52
CA TYR A 766 20.39 -16.24 -1.25
C TYR A 766 19.67 -16.97 -2.38
N ARG A 767 20.26 -18.06 -2.84
CA ARG A 767 19.62 -19.04 -3.70
C ARG A 767 18.68 -19.91 -2.88
N MET A 768 17.52 -20.22 -3.42
CA MET A 768 16.60 -21.17 -2.84
C MET A 768 16.50 -22.40 -3.72
N THR A 769 16.53 -23.61 -3.14
CA THR A 769 16.31 -24.87 -3.87
C THR A 769 14.85 -25.33 -3.85
N TYR A 770 13.96 -24.56 -3.21
CA TYR A 770 12.54 -24.86 -3.14
C TYR A 770 11.86 -24.70 -4.51
N PRO A 771 10.89 -25.57 -4.87
CA PRO A 771 10.11 -25.42 -6.09
C PRO A 771 9.33 -24.11 -6.08
N GLY A 772 9.56 -23.26 -7.09
CA GLY A 772 8.83 -22.00 -7.29
C GLY A 772 9.68 -20.74 -7.09
N TYR A 773 10.71 -20.75 -6.24
CA TYR A 773 11.55 -19.58 -5.95
C TYR A 773 13.03 -19.88 -6.09
N ARG A 774 13.78 -18.93 -6.67
CA ARG A 774 15.21 -19.07 -6.88
C ARG A 774 16.04 -18.14 -6.04
N LEU A 775 15.52 -16.96 -5.69
CA LEU A 775 16.29 -15.90 -5.03
C LEU A 775 15.53 -15.23 -3.89
N LEU A 776 16.24 -14.96 -2.80
CA LEU A 776 15.80 -14.25 -1.60
C LEU A 776 16.77 -13.11 -1.33
N ILE A 777 16.27 -11.88 -1.08
CA ILE A 777 17.11 -10.71 -0.79
C ILE A 777 16.89 -10.21 0.63
N LEU A 778 17.99 -10.07 1.39
CA LEU A 778 18.00 -9.40 2.68
C LEU A 778 18.63 -8.02 2.56
N TYR A 779 18.08 -7.04 3.28
CA TYR A 779 18.62 -5.69 3.40
C TYR A 779 18.74 -5.31 4.88
N GLN A 780 19.75 -4.52 5.25
CA GLN A 780 19.90 -4.03 6.62
C GLN A 780 19.24 -2.65 6.77
N HIS A 781 18.20 -2.56 7.60
CA HIS A 781 17.53 -1.30 7.92
C HIS A 781 17.51 -1.10 9.44
N GLU A 782 18.04 0.04 9.91
CA GLU A 782 18.13 0.38 11.34
C GLU A 782 18.82 -0.72 12.19
N GLY A 783 19.89 -1.31 11.65
CA GLY A 783 20.64 -2.38 12.32
C GLY A 783 19.94 -3.74 12.35
N ARG A 784 18.76 -3.88 11.71
CA ARG A 784 18.03 -5.16 11.58
C ARG A 784 17.99 -5.63 10.14
N TRP A 785 18.17 -6.94 9.95
CA TRP A 785 17.99 -7.56 8.65
C TRP A 785 16.50 -7.73 8.35
N ARG A 786 16.07 -7.32 7.16
CA ARG A 786 14.71 -7.47 6.66
C ARG A 786 14.72 -8.16 5.31
N LEU A 787 13.74 -9.03 5.09
CA LEU A 787 13.45 -9.58 3.77
C LEU A 787 12.76 -8.51 2.93
N THR A 788 13.38 -8.10 1.83
CA THR A 788 12.81 -7.05 0.95
C THR A 788 12.14 -7.63 -0.28
N GLN A 789 12.67 -8.72 -0.84
CA GLN A 789 12.12 -9.35 -2.05
C GLN A 789 12.32 -10.87 -2.03
N LEU A 790 11.35 -11.57 -2.63
CA LEU A 790 11.45 -12.98 -3.01
C LEU A 790 11.18 -13.07 -4.52
N LEU A 791 12.04 -13.76 -5.27
CA LEU A 791 11.89 -13.90 -6.73
C LEU A 791 11.74 -15.35 -7.14
N GLY A 792 10.63 -15.61 -7.85
CA GLY A 792 10.26 -16.94 -8.29
C GLY A 792 10.11 -17.12 -9.78
N GLN A 793 9.84 -18.35 -10.19
CA GLN A 793 9.74 -18.75 -11.59
C GLN A 793 8.51 -18.09 -12.24
N GLY A 794 8.74 -17.34 -13.33
CA GLY A 794 7.66 -16.71 -14.08
C GLY A 794 6.96 -15.53 -13.37
N HIS A 795 7.53 -15.00 -12.29
CA HIS A 795 7.03 -13.80 -11.64
C HIS A 795 7.68 -12.53 -12.20
N ASP A 796 6.87 -11.60 -12.71
CA ASP A 796 7.28 -10.20 -12.89
C ASP A 796 7.59 -9.58 -11.52
N ARG A 797 8.52 -8.61 -11.51
CA ARG A 797 9.06 -7.93 -10.31
C ARG A 797 7.99 -7.72 -9.22
N GLY A 798 8.20 -8.30 -8.03
CA GLY A 798 7.43 -7.95 -6.83
C GLY A 798 6.17 -8.78 -6.55
N SER A 799 6.00 -9.95 -7.17
CA SER A 799 4.94 -10.89 -6.74
C SER A 799 5.25 -11.48 -5.35
N PRO A 800 4.29 -11.51 -4.41
CA PRO A 800 4.52 -12.06 -3.06
C PRO A 800 4.66 -13.59 -3.08
N PRO A 801 5.41 -14.18 -2.12
CA PRO A 801 5.49 -15.64 -1.97
C PRO A 801 4.13 -16.28 -1.66
N THR A 802 3.89 -17.47 -2.20
CA THR A 802 2.75 -18.31 -1.76
C THR A 802 2.99 -18.81 -0.34
N ARG A 803 1.90 -19.20 0.34
CA ARG A 803 1.95 -19.75 1.71
C ARG A 803 2.86 -20.98 1.84
N LYS A 804 2.97 -21.80 0.80
CA LYS A 804 3.84 -23.00 0.82
C LYS A 804 5.31 -22.59 0.84
N GLU A 805 5.67 -21.56 0.08
CA GLU A 805 7.05 -21.08 -0.04
C GLU A 805 7.45 -20.25 1.17
N ALA A 806 6.57 -19.36 1.63
CA ALA A 806 6.81 -18.61 2.86
C ALA A 806 6.92 -19.55 4.08
N LYS A 807 6.10 -20.63 4.15
CA LYS A 807 6.25 -21.69 5.17
C LYS A 807 7.59 -22.43 5.06
N ALA A 808 8.12 -22.57 3.85
CA ALA A 808 9.39 -23.25 3.61
C ALA A 808 10.59 -22.43 4.11
N ILE A 809 10.56 -21.09 3.98
CA ILE A 809 11.65 -20.21 4.43
C ILE A 809 11.51 -19.74 5.88
N LYS A 810 10.30 -19.77 6.45
CA LYS A 810 10.01 -19.29 7.81
C LYS A 810 10.93 -19.91 8.88
N PRO A 811 11.26 -21.21 8.87
CA PRO A 811 12.20 -21.79 9.82
C PRO A 811 13.57 -21.11 9.78
N TRP A 812 14.12 -20.87 8.59
CA TRP A 812 15.42 -20.23 8.40
C TRP A 812 15.40 -18.75 8.81
N LEU A 813 14.36 -18.00 8.42
CA LEU A 813 14.19 -16.59 8.85
C LEU A 813 14.12 -16.48 10.38
N ARG A 814 13.35 -17.37 11.02
CA ARG A 814 13.23 -17.43 12.49
C ARG A 814 14.55 -17.82 13.16
N GLN A 815 15.24 -18.82 12.63
CA GLN A 815 16.55 -19.26 13.14
C GLN A 815 17.55 -18.09 13.21
N HIS A 816 17.50 -17.20 12.22
CA HIS A 816 18.42 -16.06 12.09
C HIS A 816 17.86 -14.73 12.61
N ARG A 817 16.66 -14.73 13.22
CA ARG A 817 16.01 -13.51 13.76
C ARG A 817 15.89 -12.38 12.73
N ILE A 818 15.69 -12.72 11.47
CA ILE A 818 15.42 -11.76 10.40
C ILE A 818 13.99 -11.26 10.60
N GLY A 819 13.80 -9.94 10.70
CA GLY A 819 12.48 -9.36 10.98
C GLY A 819 11.48 -9.63 9.86
N ASP A 820 10.18 -9.59 10.17
CA ASP A 820 9.10 -9.83 9.21
C ASP A 820 9.27 -8.96 7.96
N ALA A 821 8.97 -9.55 6.80
CA ALA A 821 9.21 -8.95 5.50
C ALA A 821 8.45 -7.63 5.36
N VAL A 822 9.19 -6.51 5.17
CA VAL A 822 8.59 -5.25 4.74
C VAL A 822 8.66 -5.26 3.21
N PHE A 823 7.62 -5.77 2.58
CA PHE A 823 7.43 -5.56 1.15
C PHE A 823 7.03 -4.09 0.97
N ASP A 824 7.76 -3.32 0.18
CA ASP A 824 7.38 -1.95 -0.21
C ASP A 824 6.10 -2.03 -1.08
N GLY A 825 4.97 -1.96 -0.38
CA GLY A 825 3.60 -2.18 -0.84
C GLY A 825 2.71 -2.48 0.37
N PRO A 826 1.36 -2.42 0.26
CA PRO A 826 0.49 -2.61 1.41
C PRO A 826 0.41 -4.10 1.81
N MET A 827 1.47 -4.63 2.44
CA MET A 827 1.52 -5.97 3.03
C MET A 827 2.25 -5.95 4.39
N THR A 828 1.62 -5.30 5.37
CA THR A 828 2.13 -5.15 6.75
C THR A 828 1.80 -6.31 7.70
N ARG A 829 1.45 -7.51 7.21
CA ARG A 829 1.10 -8.65 8.10
C ARG A 829 1.49 -10.01 7.51
N TRP A 830 2.78 -10.32 7.51
CA TRP A 830 3.29 -11.68 7.29
C TRP A 830 4.14 -12.12 8.45
#